data_AF-A0A4D7JP61-F1
#
_entry.id   AF-A0A4D7JP61-F1
#
_cell.length_a   1.000
_cell.length_b   1.000
_cell.length_c   1.000
_cell.angle_alpha   90.00
_cell.angle_beta   90.00
_cell.angle_gamma   90.00
#
_symmetry.space_group_name_H-M   'P 1'
#
loop_
_entity.id
_entity.type
_entity.pdbx_description
1 polymer ?
#
loop_
_entity_poly.entity_id
_entity_poly.type
_entity_poly.pdbx_seq_one_letter_code
_entity_poly.pdbx_strand_id
1 'polypeptide(L)'
;MWEVDMVIRQDNIGNGSLNESFLINLMYLMELKHKLGKKVSIEQVCSLFGNLNTTTRFTELHSKRDDALYQQLFLNKKLINPLDEAFEVQKVDAASNTEKIAGHKSVIQAALKLKEADLDIYLQLSKPSDGTLYIENGVDGDLILTNLSFLYRHNFLASSLKIKAEDWSTFLKIHNSDIEIFSDPKAASDLVDTIKDIQSSEYKIDDLNYLMTADLSAKVAPMEATAAGFLLSLRNSLQEKISEFDPNQYEFLQHSPPTDTDNLIELLTSLLQRLNKEDSDINYILNILENTATTETAVQGLPGGFEFPNSISDLIKIQYNDTTKIIRFTGLMTDDEKNTLLTDGALAAVKDLTTYQEAIEELYQQPRLAIKFYVPEFTTDLVNLPQSIDFNSQLPQELANKITYNVSEQQLEFRGIMSKVEKEDLDSLSADADYIDAVNNLYVQPITGTFESNELWIAPTEIDFTISDFYEIHLDLAINKLLDYLMQKETESITIVQLSDHLAIDQNLTKKLINDFNIIGTETIFEHFKDTFAASLGVVDYSGFKETFDTYYWLHRVSLFVNKWELSFDTFDWLYKYNSPTQTLDFSSLPIDSSGTISDTDKFIRTEKLLNLNAQFNVDEISILSVIEKLNNGDYATITDFVTELELLTEWSATDAEDWINNVDLTYHTDYLLAENWQRLYDSFKMLEELNAGTLTAISFTNPSMGESESLLLKQLLRSKYGAETWLTISTEIQDVLRTKKRDALAAYLLIQPQPADAPSGKWENTNDLYAYYLLDIEMSSCMLTSRLVQGSGSIQLFVQRCFMGLEPEAPVKSDGDDGDSAWKWWKWMRKYRVWEANRKVFLYPENWIEPELRPDKSSFFQDLENELLQNEINQLNVEKAYLNYLDKVNEVARLDIAAFYHEDDADQTIVHVFGRTANADPHIYYYRQYDYRRWTPWEKIEVEIVGDHLVPLVVNKRLFLYWPEFREEPDDGNNSSVPVPEENESDFQLAKTYKKTQIRLATTELRNGKWSPKKYPMITMKQIHIQEILIPPKWNFMSLINKSSMVS
;
A
#
# COMPACT_ATOMS: atom_id res chain seq x y z
N MET A 1 17.99 19.95 2.90
CA MET A 1 18.22 20.61 4.20
C MET A 1 17.31 21.81 4.42
N TRP A 2 17.10 22.71 3.43
CA TRP A 2 16.24 23.88 3.64
C TRP A 2 14.77 23.54 3.95
N GLU A 3 14.21 22.48 3.36
CA GLU A 3 12.84 22.05 3.66
C GLU A 3 12.70 21.65 5.13
N VAL A 4 13.71 20.99 5.68
CA VAL A 4 13.75 20.62 7.10
C VAL A 4 13.86 21.87 7.97
N ASP A 5 14.70 22.83 7.62
CA ASP A 5 14.81 24.13 8.33
C ASP A 5 13.49 24.91 8.31
N MET A 6 12.76 24.90 7.19
CA MET A 6 11.43 25.50 7.08
C MET A 6 10.42 24.83 8.03
N VAL A 7 10.38 23.50 8.04
CA VAL A 7 9.45 22.73 8.87
C VAL A 7 9.76 22.93 10.36
N ILE A 8 11.05 22.98 10.72
CA ILE A 8 11.49 23.28 12.10
C ILE A 8 11.06 24.68 12.53
N ARG A 9 11.22 25.68 11.67
CA ARG A 9 10.90 27.09 12.00
C ARG A 9 9.41 27.40 12.05
N GLN A 10 8.56 26.56 11.46
CA GLN A 10 7.13 26.81 11.44
C GLN A 10 6.54 26.66 12.85
N ASP A 11 5.83 27.69 13.31
CA ASP A 11 5.32 27.80 14.69
C ASP A 11 4.43 26.62 15.07
N ASN A 12 3.51 26.23 14.19
CA ASN A 12 2.54 25.16 14.39
C ASN A 12 3.09 23.76 14.05
N ILE A 13 4.39 23.62 13.77
CA ILE A 13 5.02 22.31 13.49
C ILE A 13 6.20 22.06 14.43
N GLY A 14 7.28 22.84 14.31
CA GLY A 14 8.51 22.64 15.07
C GLY A 14 8.86 23.76 16.04
N ASN A 15 8.30 24.96 15.85
CA ASN A 15 8.53 26.12 16.72
C ASN A 15 10.02 26.35 17.07
N GLY A 16 10.89 26.19 16.07
CA GLY A 16 12.35 26.34 16.19
C GLY A 16 13.08 25.24 16.95
N SER A 17 12.40 24.14 17.34
CA SER A 17 12.95 23.10 18.22
C SER A 17 12.98 21.71 17.56
N LEU A 18 14.04 20.94 17.82
CA LEU A 18 14.18 19.52 17.45
C LEU A 18 13.97 18.67 18.71
N ASN A 19 12.72 18.26 18.95
CA ASN A 19 12.31 17.44 20.10
C ASN A 19 11.35 16.33 19.66
N GLU A 20 10.88 15.51 20.61
CA GLU A 20 9.96 14.40 20.33
C GLU A 20 8.63 14.87 19.73
N SER A 21 8.04 15.95 20.24
CA SER A 21 6.82 16.54 19.69
C SER A 21 6.97 16.96 18.22
N PHE A 22 8.13 17.53 17.85
CA PHE A 22 8.45 17.84 16.47
C PHE A 22 8.51 16.58 15.59
N LEU A 23 9.08 15.47 16.09
CA LEU A 23 9.14 14.22 15.33
C LEU A 23 7.73 13.64 15.08
N ILE A 24 6.85 13.71 16.07
CA ILE A 24 5.44 13.33 15.93
C ILE A 24 4.74 14.21 14.89
N ASN A 25 4.89 15.54 14.98
CA ASN A 25 4.33 16.46 14.01
C ASN A 25 4.92 16.25 12.60
N LEU A 26 6.21 15.91 12.49
CA LEU A 26 6.87 15.62 11.23
C LEU A 26 6.32 14.33 10.59
N MET A 27 6.02 13.30 11.40
CA MET A 27 5.36 12.08 10.94
C MET A 27 3.99 12.41 10.31
N TYR A 28 3.12 13.11 11.05
CA TYR A 28 1.80 13.51 10.54
C TYR A 28 1.89 14.46 9.33
N LEU A 29 2.88 15.36 9.29
CA LEU A 29 3.12 16.21 8.12
C LEU A 29 3.48 15.39 6.87
N MET A 30 4.32 14.36 7.05
CA MET A 30 4.70 13.48 5.96
C MET A 30 3.51 12.64 5.49
N GLU A 31 2.70 12.11 6.40
CA GLU A 31 1.44 11.42 6.08
C GLU A 31 0.48 12.33 5.32
N LEU A 32 0.25 13.55 5.81
CA LEU A 32 -0.59 14.55 5.17
C LEU A 32 -0.09 14.86 3.75
N LYS A 33 1.22 15.03 3.55
CA LYS A 33 1.80 15.20 2.22
C LYS A 33 1.51 14.01 1.32
N HIS A 34 1.63 12.78 1.83
CA HIS A 34 1.30 11.57 1.08
C HIS A 34 -0.20 11.51 0.73
N LYS A 35 -1.08 11.88 1.67
CA LYS A 35 -2.53 11.94 1.52
C LYS A 35 -2.99 12.98 0.49
N LEU A 36 -2.32 14.14 0.41
CA LEU A 36 -2.61 15.22 -0.56
C LEU A 36 -1.99 14.98 -1.94
N GLY A 37 -0.98 14.12 -2.04
CA GLY A 37 -0.51 13.54 -3.29
C GLY A 37 0.99 13.68 -3.57
N LYS A 38 1.53 12.81 -4.43
CA LYS A 38 2.98 12.67 -4.69
C LYS A 38 3.66 13.95 -5.24
N LYS A 39 2.92 14.83 -5.92
CA LYS A 39 3.44 16.07 -6.52
C LYS A 39 3.45 17.25 -5.57
N VAL A 40 2.81 17.13 -4.40
CA VAL A 40 2.76 18.19 -3.38
C VAL A 40 4.14 18.36 -2.75
N SER A 41 4.65 19.59 -2.71
CA SER A 41 5.92 19.92 -2.06
C SER A 41 5.75 20.18 -0.57
N ILE A 42 6.82 20.06 0.21
CA ILE A 42 6.80 20.35 1.66
C ILE A 42 6.38 21.80 1.92
N GLU A 43 6.89 22.75 1.12
CA GLU A 43 6.55 24.17 1.23
C GLU A 43 5.04 24.43 1.03
N GLN A 44 4.38 23.68 0.15
CA GLN A 44 2.92 23.78 -0.02
C GLN A 44 2.16 23.26 1.20
N VAL A 45 2.57 22.13 1.78
CA VAL A 45 1.93 21.59 2.99
C VAL A 45 2.17 22.52 4.18
N CYS A 46 3.35 23.13 4.32
CA CYS A 46 3.64 24.09 5.37
C CYS A 46 2.71 25.31 5.37
N SER A 47 2.16 25.69 4.21
CA SER A 47 1.20 26.81 4.10
C SER A 47 -0.15 26.55 4.78
N LEU A 48 -0.45 25.29 5.13
CA LEU A 48 -1.62 24.95 5.93
C LEU A 48 -1.51 25.47 7.37
N PHE A 49 -0.28 25.65 7.85
CA PHE A 49 0.06 25.94 9.26
C PHE A 49 0.61 27.36 9.47
N GLY A 50 0.47 28.25 8.48
CA GLY A 50 0.99 29.60 8.54
C GLY A 50 0.68 30.42 7.28
N ASN A 51 1.30 31.58 7.18
CA ASN A 51 1.29 32.39 5.96
C ASN A 51 2.17 31.76 4.87
N LEU A 52 1.88 32.08 3.61
CA LEU A 52 2.68 31.68 2.46
C LEU A 52 4.15 32.13 2.64
N ASN A 53 5.09 31.21 2.42
CA ASN A 53 6.50 31.52 2.54
C ASN A 53 6.93 32.58 1.51
N THR A 54 7.54 33.65 2.00
CA THR A 54 8.10 34.76 1.21
C THR A 54 9.63 34.77 1.20
N THR A 55 10.28 33.87 1.94
CA THR A 55 11.75 33.87 2.12
C THR A 55 12.45 33.18 0.95
N THR A 56 13.14 33.95 0.11
CA THR A 56 13.98 33.43 -0.99
C THR A 56 15.24 32.72 -0.46
N ARG A 57 15.79 31.76 -1.22
CA ARG A 57 16.87 30.88 -0.72
C ARG A 57 17.96 30.60 -1.76
N PHE A 58 19.19 30.37 -1.30
CA PHE A 58 20.25 29.88 -2.18
C PHE A 58 20.16 28.35 -2.29
N THR A 59 20.03 27.84 -3.50
CA THR A 59 20.07 26.39 -3.77
C THR A 59 21.47 25.90 -4.13
N GLU A 60 22.31 26.78 -4.66
CA GLU A 60 23.73 26.51 -4.96
C GLU A 60 24.59 27.73 -4.63
N LEU A 61 25.88 27.47 -4.34
CA LEU A 61 26.85 28.53 -4.08
C LEU A 61 26.98 29.43 -5.32
N HIS A 62 26.81 30.74 -5.14
CA HIS A 62 26.84 31.76 -6.20
C HIS A 62 25.69 31.75 -7.22
N SER A 63 24.66 30.92 -7.03
CA SER A 63 23.45 30.96 -7.87
C SER A 63 22.46 32.05 -7.42
N LYS A 64 21.57 32.49 -8.31
CA LYS A 64 20.46 33.39 -7.95
C LYS A 64 19.63 32.72 -6.85
N ARG A 65 19.10 33.49 -5.91
CA ARG A 65 18.14 32.97 -4.94
C ARG A 65 16.89 32.47 -5.67
N ASP A 66 16.47 31.27 -5.34
CA ASP A 66 15.21 30.72 -5.79
C ASP A 66 14.05 31.42 -5.08
N ASP A 67 13.02 31.68 -5.87
CA ASP A 67 11.76 32.30 -5.45
C ASP A 67 11.00 31.35 -4.51
N ALA A 68 10.44 31.87 -3.42
CA ALA A 68 9.57 31.10 -2.54
C ALA A 68 8.16 30.98 -3.11
N LEU A 69 7.31 30.16 -2.47
CA LEU A 69 5.97 29.87 -2.96
C LEU A 69 5.15 31.13 -3.25
N TYR A 70 5.22 32.16 -2.39
CA TYR A 70 4.52 33.42 -2.62
C TYR A 70 4.92 34.07 -3.95
N GLN A 71 6.23 34.22 -4.21
CA GLN A 71 6.72 34.85 -5.43
C GLN A 71 6.42 34.02 -6.68
N GLN A 72 6.43 32.69 -6.56
CA GLN A 72 6.08 31.79 -7.66
C GLN A 72 4.60 31.90 -8.08
N LEU A 73 3.72 32.29 -7.14
CA LEU A 73 2.29 32.49 -7.37
C LEU A 73 1.99 33.92 -7.86
N PHE A 74 2.37 34.94 -7.07
CA PHE A 74 1.92 36.33 -7.26
C PHE A 74 2.93 37.23 -7.98
N LEU A 75 4.23 36.91 -7.96
CA LEU A 75 5.29 37.70 -8.62
C LEU A 75 5.89 36.99 -9.85
N ASN A 76 5.11 36.09 -10.45
CA ASN A 76 5.54 35.31 -11.59
C ASN A 76 5.18 35.99 -12.92
N LYS A 77 6.19 36.57 -13.56
CA LYS A 77 6.06 37.28 -14.86
C LYS A 77 5.49 36.44 -16.00
N LYS A 78 5.51 35.11 -15.89
CA LYS A 78 4.89 34.21 -16.88
C LYS A 78 3.37 34.12 -16.71
N LEU A 79 2.88 34.32 -15.49
CA LEU A 79 1.46 34.26 -15.14
C LEU A 79 0.81 35.65 -15.17
N ILE A 80 1.53 36.67 -14.69
CA ILE A 80 1.02 38.04 -14.53
C ILE A 80 1.96 39.01 -15.28
N ASN A 81 1.44 39.73 -16.28
CA ASN A 81 2.22 40.67 -17.08
C ASN A 81 1.37 41.88 -17.54
N PRO A 82 1.70 43.12 -17.14
CA PRO A 82 2.78 43.49 -16.21
C PRO A 82 2.52 42.97 -14.79
N LEU A 83 3.57 42.85 -13.97
CA LEU A 83 3.40 42.55 -12.54
C LEU A 83 2.62 43.66 -11.87
N ASP A 84 1.74 43.29 -10.96
CA ASP A 84 0.97 44.21 -10.14
C ASP A 84 1.78 44.62 -8.91
N GLU A 85 2.07 45.92 -8.80
CA GLU A 85 2.88 46.47 -7.70
C GLU A 85 2.22 46.32 -6.33
N ALA A 86 0.90 46.06 -6.26
CA ALA A 86 0.19 45.84 -4.99
C ALA A 86 0.58 44.51 -4.32
N PHE A 87 1.12 43.55 -5.09
CA PHE A 87 1.55 42.22 -4.60
C PHE A 87 3.04 42.14 -4.23
N GLU A 88 3.74 43.27 -4.17
CA GLU A 88 5.09 43.28 -3.62
C GLU A 88 5.07 42.82 -2.16
N VAL A 89 6.00 41.93 -1.78
CA VAL A 89 6.02 41.29 -0.45
C VAL A 89 5.92 42.33 0.68
N GLN A 90 6.63 43.45 0.58
CA GLN A 90 6.63 44.50 1.61
C GLN A 90 5.28 45.22 1.76
N LYS A 91 4.42 45.20 0.74
CA LYS A 91 3.10 45.85 0.77
C LYS A 91 2.02 44.92 1.31
N VAL A 92 2.11 43.62 1.03
CA VAL A 92 1.14 42.63 1.52
C VAL A 92 1.50 42.08 2.90
N ASP A 93 2.79 42.09 3.28
CA ASP A 93 3.28 41.65 4.59
C ASP A 93 3.11 42.79 5.62
N ALA A 94 1.86 43.23 5.76
CA ALA A 94 1.42 44.30 6.64
C ALA A 94 0.13 43.87 7.37
N ALA A 95 -0.12 44.46 8.54
CA ALA A 95 -1.30 44.14 9.35
C ALA A 95 -2.62 44.65 8.74
N SER A 96 -2.57 45.69 7.91
CA SER A 96 -3.70 46.24 7.14
C SER A 96 -3.18 46.86 5.86
N ASN A 97 -4.04 47.00 4.84
CA ASN A 97 -3.68 47.55 3.55
C ASN A 97 -4.77 48.49 3.01
N THR A 98 -4.37 49.57 2.33
CA THR A 98 -5.30 50.46 1.62
C THR A 98 -5.85 49.82 0.36
N GLU A 99 -5.06 48.94 -0.27
CA GLU A 99 -5.51 48.17 -1.44
C GLU A 99 -6.46 47.05 -1.01
N LYS A 100 -7.52 46.86 -1.81
CA LYS A 100 -8.61 45.92 -1.52
C LYS A 100 -8.63 44.77 -2.52
N ILE A 101 -9.06 43.59 -2.07
CA ILE A 101 -9.18 42.39 -2.92
C ILE A 101 -10.02 42.67 -4.17
N ALA A 102 -11.11 43.43 -4.06
CA ALA A 102 -11.98 43.83 -5.16
C ALA A 102 -11.22 44.44 -6.35
N GLY A 103 -10.20 45.27 -6.10
CA GLY A 103 -9.41 45.94 -7.13
C GLY A 103 -8.45 45.02 -7.88
N HIS A 104 -8.14 43.84 -7.31
CA HIS A 104 -7.06 42.97 -7.75
C HIS A 104 -7.50 41.51 -8.01
N LYS A 105 -8.81 41.25 -8.14
CA LYS A 105 -9.39 39.90 -8.35
C LYS A 105 -8.72 39.13 -9.50
N SER A 106 -8.45 39.78 -10.64
CA SER A 106 -7.87 39.12 -11.81
C SER A 106 -6.47 38.54 -11.53
N VAL A 107 -5.68 39.20 -10.68
CA VAL A 107 -4.34 38.73 -10.30
C VAL A 107 -4.44 37.54 -9.36
N ILE A 108 -5.36 37.58 -8.38
CA ILE A 108 -5.61 36.48 -7.44
C ILE A 108 -6.11 35.25 -8.18
N GLN A 109 -7.05 35.40 -9.11
CA GLN A 109 -7.55 34.33 -9.97
C GLN A 109 -6.44 33.66 -10.76
N ALA A 110 -5.56 34.45 -11.39
CA ALA A 110 -4.44 33.94 -12.18
C ALA A 110 -3.40 33.21 -11.31
N ALA A 111 -3.05 33.79 -10.15
CA ALA A 111 -2.05 33.24 -9.22
C ALA A 111 -2.52 31.93 -8.59
N LEU A 112 -3.76 31.89 -8.09
CA LEU A 112 -4.35 30.75 -7.41
C LEU A 112 -5.03 29.75 -8.37
N LYS A 113 -5.12 30.08 -9.67
CA LYS A 113 -5.82 29.30 -10.70
C LYS A 113 -7.30 29.07 -10.39
N LEU A 114 -7.96 30.09 -9.86
CA LEU A 114 -9.36 30.08 -9.48
C LEU A 114 -10.24 30.63 -10.61
N LYS A 115 -11.46 30.09 -10.75
CA LYS A 115 -12.53 30.77 -11.49
C LYS A 115 -13.12 31.90 -10.64
N GLU A 116 -13.84 32.80 -11.28
CA GLU A 116 -14.49 33.92 -10.58
C GLU A 116 -15.49 33.46 -9.52
N ALA A 117 -16.39 32.53 -9.88
CA ALA A 117 -17.35 31.96 -8.94
C ALA A 117 -16.67 31.26 -7.73
N ASP A 118 -15.57 30.53 -7.97
CA ASP A 118 -14.84 29.84 -6.89
C ASP A 118 -14.20 30.84 -5.92
N LEU A 119 -13.64 31.95 -6.43
CA LEU A 119 -13.08 33.01 -5.60
C LEU A 119 -14.17 33.71 -4.76
N ASP A 120 -15.34 33.97 -5.35
CA ASP A 120 -16.45 34.58 -4.63
C ASP A 120 -16.95 33.69 -3.49
N ILE A 121 -17.01 32.37 -3.70
CA ILE A 121 -17.34 31.41 -2.64
C ILE A 121 -16.34 31.51 -1.48
N TYR A 122 -15.03 31.47 -1.77
CA TYR A 122 -14.01 31.55 -0.71
C TYR A 122 -14.00 32.89 0.04
N LEU A 123 -14.37 33.99 -0.62
CA LEU A 123 -14.50 35.30 0.01
C LEU A 123 -15.76 35.43 0.90
N GLN A 124 -16.74 34.54 0.71
CA GLN A 124 -17.99 34.50 1.49
C GLN A 124 -17.99 33.38 2.55
N LEU A 125 -16.88 32.68 2.75
CA LEU A 125 -16.77 31.71 3.84
C LEU A 125 -16.91 32.40 5.20
N SER A 126 -17.89 31.94 5.98
CA SER A 126 -18.15 32.38 7.35
C SER A 126 -17.64 31.37 8.37
N LYS A 127 -17.28 31.88 9.55
CA LYS A 127 -16.93 31.09 10.73
C LYS A 127 -18.19 30.43 11.28
N PRO A 128 -18.20 29.09 11.45
CA PRO A 128 -19.30 28.41 12.13
C PRO A 128 -19.57 28.93 13.55
N SER A 129 -18.53 29.40 14.26
CA SER A 129 -18.66 29.82 15.66
C SER A 129 -19.50 31.09 15.89
N ASP A 130 -19.43 32.07 14.99
CA ASP A 130 -20.08 33.39 15.16
C ASP A 130 -20.78 33.93 13.90
N GLY A 131 -20.70 33.22 12.77
CA GLY A 131 -21.29 33.61 11.50
C GLY A 131 -20.58 34.77 10.79
N THR A 132 -19.46 35.28 11.32
CA THR A 132 -18.67 36.34 10.68
C THR A 132 -17.83 35.80 9.54
N LEU A 133 -17.48 36.63 8.55
CA LEU A 133 -16.60 36.21 7.46
C LEU A 133 -15.17 36.00 7.96
N TYR A 134 -14.48 34.98 7.43
CA TYR A 134 -13.04 34.80 7.69
C TYR A 134 -12.22 35.99 7.20
N ILE A 135 -12.57 36.52 6.03
CA ILE A 135 -11.99 37.75 5.49
C ILE A 135 -12.95 38.89 5.80
N GLU A 136 -12.54 39.79 6.69
CA GLU A 136 -13.32 40.97 7.05
C GLU A 136 -13.70 41.78 5.78
N ASN A 137 -14.98 42.12 5.64
CA ASN A 137 -15.57 42.78 4.44
C ASN A 137 -15.52 41.94 3.14
N GLY A 138 -15.16 40.66 3.20
CA GLY A 138 -15.20 39.72 2.08
C GLY A 138 -14.47 40.23 0.84
N VAL A 139 -15.21 40.54 -0.23
CA VAL A 139 -14.67 41.08 -1.49
C VAL A 139 -13.94 42.43 -1.29
N ASP A 140 -14.37 43.24 -0.32
CA ASP A 140 -13.75 44.53 0.03
C ASP A 140 -12.71 44.41 1.16
N GLY A 141 -12.28 43.18 1.47
CA GLY A 141 -11.22 42.90 2.43
C GLY A 141 -9.85 43.40 1.98
N ASP A 142 -8.95 43.58 2.96
CA ASP A 142 -7.59 44.08 2.73
C ASP A 142 -6.75 43.10 1.91
N LEU A 143 -5.94 43.63 0.98
CA LEU A 143 -4.96 42.86 0.23
C LEU A 143 -3.70 42.61 1.09
N ILE A 144 -3.81 41.71 2.05
CA ILE A 144 -2.72 41.32 2.97
C ILE A 144 -2.34 39.85 2.84
N LEU A 145 -1.13 39.51 3.28
CA LEU A 145 -0.56 38.18 3.17
C LEU A 145 -1.41 37.12 3.87
N THR A 146 -2.03 37.44 5.01
CA THR A 146 -2.93 36.55 5.75
C THR A 146 -4.14 36.14 4.91
N ASN A 147 -4.83 37.11 4.30
CA ASN A 147 -6.00 36.84 3.45
C ASN A 147 -5.62 36.07 2.18
N LEU A 148 -4.49 36.40 1.55
CA LEU A 148 -3.97 35.66 0.39
C LEU A 148 -3.59 34.22 0.74
N SER A 149 -3.03 34.01 1.95
CA SER A 149 -2.68 32.67 2.45
C SER A 149 -3.92 31.85 2.77
N PHE A 150 -4.97 32.47 3.32
CA PHE A 150 -6.28 31.85 3.54
C PHE A 150 -6.90 31.35 2.23
N LEU A 151 -6.99 32.23 1.22
CA LEU A 151 -7.52 31.86 -0.10
C LEU A 151 -6.71 30.74 -0.76
N TYR A 152 -5.37 30.80 -0.66
CA TYR A 152 -4.51 29.72 -1.16
C TYR A 152 -4.80 28.42 -0.42
N ARG A 153 -4.91 28.42 0.92
CA ARG A 153 -5.08 27.21 1.74
C ARG A 153 -6.33 26.43 1.38
N HIS A 154 -7.48 27.10 1.33
CA HIS A 154 -8.76 26.43 1.02
C HIS A 154 -8.80 25.93 -0.43
N ASN A 155 -8.32 26.73 -1.39
CA ASN A 155 -8.20 26.27 -2.76
C ASN A 155 -7.21 25.11 -2.92
N PHE A 156 -6.07 25.16 -2.22
CA PHE A 156 -5.05 24.12 -2.26
C PHE A 156 -5.59 22.80 -1.70
N LEU A 157 -6.31 22.81 -0.57
CA LEU A 157 -6.95 21.61 -0.02
C LEU A 157 -8.05 21.09 -0.93
N ALA A 158 -9.00 21.95 -1.34
CA ALA A 158 -10.10 21.56 -2.22
C ALA A 158 -9.58 20.96 -3.53
N SER A 159 -8.61 21.61 -4.19
CA SER A 159 -8.02 21.12 -5.44
C SER A 159 -7.20 19.84 -5.26
N SER A 160 -6.47 19.68 -4.15
CA SER A 160 -5.70 18.46 -3.86
C SER A 160 -6.60 17.25 -3.60
N LEU A 161 -7.75 17.49 -2.94
CA LEU A 161 -8.78 16.48 -2.66
C LEU A 161 -9.81 16.33 -3.79
N LYS A 162 -9.67 17.12 -4.86
CA LYS A 162 -10.55 17.14 -6.04
C LYS A 162 -12.02 17.48 -5.73
N ILE A 163 -12.24 18.40 -4.80
CA ILE A 163 -13.53 18.92 -4.39
C ILE A 163 -13.77 20.28 -5.04
N LYS A 164 -15.00 20.56 -5.46
CA LYS A 164 -15.39 21.87 -6.02
C LYS A 164 -15.52 22.91 -4.91
N ALA A 165 -15.38 24.19 -5.22
CA ALA A 165 -15.52 25.26 -4.22
C ALA A 165 -16.89 25.24 -3.51
N GLU A 166 -17.98 24.98 -4.23
CA GLU A 166 -19.34 24.83 -3.68
C GLU A 166 -19.40 23.68 -2.64
N ASP A 167 -19.01 22.48 -3.06
CA ASP A 167 -18.97 21.30 -2.18
C ASP A 167 -18.03 21.51 -0.98
N TRP A 168 -16.91 22.22 -1.17
CA TRP A 168 -15.98 22.55 -0.08
C TRP A 168 -16.63 23.48 0.96
N SER A 169 -17.35 24.51 0.51
CA SER A 169 -18.10 25.40 1.40
C SER A 169 -19.18 24.65 2.17
N THR A 170 -19.90 23.76 1.50
CA THR A 170 -20.92 22.92 2.12
C THR A 170 -20.32 21.95 3.14
N PHE A 171 -19.18 21.33 2.82
CA PHE A 171 -18.46 20.48 3.77
C PHE A 171 -18.03 21.26 5.02
N LEU A 172 -17.47 22.46 4.88
CA LEU A 172 -17.08 23.29 6.03
C LEU A 172 -18.29 23.65 6.92
N LYS A 173 -19.46 23.92 6.31
CA LYS A 173 -20.71 24.14 7.03
C LYS A 173 -21.11 22.90 7.85
N ILE A 174 -21.06 21.71 7.25
CA ILE A 174 -21.44 20.45 7.92
C ILE A 174 -20.45 20.06 9.02
N HIS A 175 -19.14 20.22 8.77
CA HIS A 175 -18.10 19.91 9.76
C HIS A 175 -18.13 20.86 10.98
N ASN A 176 -18.73 22.05 10.82
CA ASN A 176 -19.08 22.96 11.91
C ASN A 176 -17.89 23.34 12.82
N SER A 177 -16.71 23.53 12.23
CA SER A 177 -15.48 23.89 12.96
C SER A 177 -14.74 25.04 12.28
N ASP A 178 -14.16 25.95 13.09
CA ASP A 178 -13.44 27.10 12.56
C ASP A 178 -12.07 26.70 11.98
N ILE A 179 -11.84 26.93 10.68
CA ILE A 179 -10.58 26.58 9.99
C ILE A 179 -9.97 27.82 9.35
N GLU A 180 -9.40 28.71 10.17
CA GLU A 180 -8.58 29.82 9.69
C GLU A 180 -7.13 29.39 9.41
N ILE A 181 -6.59 28.52 10.25
CA ILE A 181 -5.24 27.95 10.20
C ILE A 181 -5.24 26.67 11.03
N PHE A 182 -4.51 25.63 10.62
CA PHE A 182 -4.44 24.41 11.43
C PHE A 182 -3.49 24.57 12.61
N SER A 183 -3.89 24.05 13.77
CA SER A 183 -3.08 24.05 15.01
C SER A 183 -1.81 23.23 14.86
N ASP A 184 -1.89 22.10 14.18
CA ASP A 184 -0.82 21.12 14.01
C ASP A 184 -1.11 20.19 12.82
N PRO A 185 -0.10 19.42 12.35
CA PRO A 185 -0.27 18.49 11.24
C PRO A 185 -1.27 17.36 11.47
N LYS A 186 -1.55 16.98 12.73
CA LYS A 186 -2.53 15.93 13.03
C LYS A 186 -3.94 16.43 12.74
N ALA A 187 -4.32 17.62 13.23
CA ALA A 187 -5.63 18.21 12.97
C ALA A 187 -5.91 18.37 11.45
N ALA A 188 -4.89 18.75 10.68
CA ALA A 188 -5.01 18.82 9.22
C ALA A 188 -5.13 17.44 8.56
N SER A 189 -4.46 16.42 9.09
CA SER A 189 -4.59 15.04 8.63
C SER A 189 -5.97 14.48 8.93
N ASP A 190 -6.48 14.69 10.15
CA ASP A 190 -7.80 14.21 10.58
C ASP A 190 -8.90 14.77 9.68
N LEU A 191 -8.89 16.09 9.38
CA LEU A 191 -9.83 16.70 8.43
C LEU A 191 -9.77 16.04 7.04
N VAL A 192 -8.56 15.76 6.55
CA VAL A 192 -8.37 15.10 5.25
C VAL A 192 -8.94 13.68 5.27
N ASP A 193 -8.84 12.98 6.40
CA ASP A 193 -9.41 11.65 6.57
C ASP A 193 -10.94 11.72 6.63
N THR A 194 -11.53 12.63 7.41
CA THR A 194 -12.99 12.90 7.45
C THR A 194 -13.54 13.14 6.04
N ILE A 195 -12.86 13.96 5.24
CA ILE A 195 -13.26 14.24 3.87
C ILE A 195 -13.17 12.98 2.99
N LYS A 196 -12.10 12.20 3.14
CA LYS A 196 -11.92 10.98 2.35
C LYS A 196 -12.95 9.91 2.71
N ASP A 197 -13.29 9.80 3.99
CA ASP A 197 -14.34 8.91 4.48
C ASP A 197 -15.68 9.30 3.83
N ILE A 198 -16.05 10.59 3.84
CA ILE A 198 -17.23 11.10 3.13
C ILE A 198 -17.15 10.85 1.63
N GLN A 199 -15.99 11.04 0.99
CA GLN A 199 -15.82 10.76 -0.45
C GLN A 199 -15.93 9.26 -0.79
N SER A 200 -15.63 8.38 0.16
CA SER A 200 -15.83 6.94 0.02
C SER A 200 -17.25 6.48 0.36
N SER A 201 -18.00 7.29 1.12
CA SER A 201 -19.41 7.05 1.41
C SER A 201 -20.25 7.10 0.14
N GLU A 202 -21.45 6.53 0.20
CA GLU A 202 -22.40 6.66 -0.89
C GLU A 202 -23.15 8.01 -0.91
N TYR A 203 -22.91 8.88 0.07
CA TYR A 203 -23.58 10.16 0.20
C TYR A 203 -22.75 11.27 -0.45
N LYS A 204 -23.41 12.11 -1.25
CA LYS A 204 -22.77 13.31 -1.76
C LYS A 204 -22.78 14.38 -0.69
N ILE A 205 -21.83 15.31 -0.76
CA ILE A 205 -21.76 16.44 0.17
C ILE A 205 -23.06 17.29 0.16
N ASP A 206 -23.70 17.46 -1.01
CA ASP A 206 -25.01 18.13 -1.13
C ASP A 206 -26.13 17.35 -0.43
N ASP A 207 -26.09 16.01 -0.47
CA ASP A 207 -27.06 15.16 0.22
C ASP A 207 -26.89 15.30 1.75
N LEU A 208 -25.64 15.32 2.22
CA LEU A 208 -25.32 15.54 3.63
C LEU A 208 -25.74 16.94 4.12
N ASN A 209 -25.76 17.95 3.26
CA ASN A 209 -26.28 19.27 3.63
C ASN A 209 -27.75 19.19 4.05
N TYR A 210 -28.56 18.44 3.30
CA TYR A 210 -29.96 18.19 3.67
C TYR A 210 -30.05 17.33 4.94
N LEU A 211 -29.37 16.19 4.95
CA LEU A 211 -29.48 15.20 6.01
C LEU A 211 -29.06 15.76 7.38
N MET A 212 -27.90 16.44 7.43
CA MET A 212 -27.27 16.89 8.68
C MET A 212 -27.67 18.32 9.10
N THR A 213 -28.17 19.15 8.17
CA THR A 213 -28.49 20.57 8.45
C THR A 213 -29.93 20.99 8.12
N ALA A 214 -30.78 20.06 7.65
CA ALA A 214 -32.16 20.35 7.22
C ALA A 214 -32.27 21.45 6.14
N ASP A 215 -31.23 21.63 5.32
CA ASP A 215 -31.19 22.65 4.27
C ASP A 215 -32.02 22.22 3.05
N LEU A 216 -33.16 22.88 2.84
CA LEU A 216 -34.10 22.58 1.77
C LEU A 216 -33.62 23.03 0.38
N SER A 217 -32.47 23.71 0.27
CA SER A 217 -31.88 24.09 -1.03
C SER A 217 -31.13 22.93 -1.71
N ALA A 218 -30.81 21.88 -0.96
CA ALA A 218 -30.15 20.68 -1.45
C ALA A 218 -31.03 19.91 -2.45
N LYS A 219 -30.41 19.23 -3.42
CA LYS A 219 -31.16 18.60 -4.53
C LYS A 219 -32.01 17.40 -4.13
N VAL A 220 -31.63 16.72 -3.06
CA VAL A 220 -32.35 15.55 -2.55
C VAL A 220 -33.55 15.95 -1.67
N ALA A 221 -33.62 17.22 -1.23
CA ALA A 221 -34.75 17.71 -0.45
C ALA A 221 -36.04 17.70 -1.31
N PRO A 222 -37.16 17.16 -0.79
CA PRO A 222 -38.40 17.11 -1.53
C PRO A 222 -38.96 18.52 -1.69
N MET A 223 -39.47 18.83 -2.89
CA MET A 223 -40.14 20.10 -3.14
C MET A 223 -41.38 20.25 -2.25
N GLU A 224 -41.66 21.46 -1.79
CA GLU A 224 -42.83 21.76 -0.95
C GLU A 224 -44.14 21.25 -1.57
N ALA A 225 -44.29 21.36 -2.90
CA ALA A 225 -45.48 20.87 -3.62
C ALA A 225 -45.69 19.35 -3.47
N THR A 226 -44.60 18.57 -3.43
CA THR A 226 -44.65 17.12 -3.22
C THR A 226 -45.04 16.80 -1.77
N ALA A 227 -44.42 17.47 -0.80
CA ALA A 227 -44.74 17.33 0.62
C ALA A 227 -46.21 17.72 0.89
N ALA A 228 -46.67 18.85 0.36
CA ALA A 228 -48.04 19.33 0.48
C ALA A 228 -49.05 18.34 -0.12
N GLY A 229 -48.75 17.77 -1.29
CA GLY A 229 -49.60 16.78 -1.94
C GLY A 229 -49.78 15.52 -1.09
N PHE A 230 -48.68 14.99 -0.53
CA PHE A 230 -48.72 13.85 0.38
C PHE A 230 -49.48 14.17 1.67
N LEU A 231 -49.11 15.25 2.36
CA LEU A 231 -49.74 15.66 3.62
C LEU A 231 -51.24 15.92 3.46
N LEU A 232 -51.67 16.50 2.32
CA LEU A 232 -53.09 16.66 2.03
C LEU A 232 -53.80 15.32 1.86
N SER A 233 -53.18 14.35 1.18
CA SER A 233 -53.74 12.99 1.05
C SER A 233 -53.88 12.33 2.42
N LEU A 234 -52.82 12.37 3.24
CA LEU A 234 -52.81 11.82 4.59
C LEU A 234 -53.89 12.46 5.46
N ARG A 235 -54.00 13.80 5.45
CA ARG A 235 -55.02 14.51 6.21
C ARG A 235 -56.43 14.06 5.84
N ASN A 236 -56.71 13.95 4.54
CA ASN A 236 -58.03 13.55 4.06
C ASN A 236 -58.38 12.12 4.49
N SER A 237 -57.42 11.19 4.37
CA SER A 237 -57.62 9.80 4.80
C SER A 237 -57.81 9.68 6.32
N LEU A 238 -57.07 10.45 7.11
CA LEU A 238 -57.26 10.54 8.56
C LEU A 238 -58.63 11.11 8.92
N GLN A 239 -59.03 12.21 8.28
CA GLN A 239 -60.36 12.83 8.51
C GLN A 239 -61.50 11.87 8.14
N GLU A 240 -61.36 11.11 7.04
CA GLU A 240 -62.32 10.09 6.64
C GLU A 240 -62.46 9.01 7.72
N LYS A 241 -61.34 8.50 8.25
CA LYS A 241 -61.34 7.47 9.30
C LYS A 241 -61.84 7.99 10.65
N ILE A 242 -61.44 9.19 11.05
CA ILE A 242 -61.97 9.84 12.26
C ILE A 242 -63.49 10.03 12.13
N SER A 243 -63.98 10.45 10.97
CA SER A 243 -65.42 10.60 10.73
C SER A 243 -66.17 9.26 10.69
N GLU A 244 -65.55 8.19 10.15
CA GLU A 244 -66.14 6.84 10.09
C GLU A 244 -66.43 6.27 11.50
N PHE A 245 -65.63 6.64 12.50
CA PHE A 245 -65.78 6.13 13.87
C PHE A 245 -66.28 7.17 14.88
N ASP A 246 -66.63 8.39 14.45
CA ASP A 246 -67.17 9.42 15.34
C ASP A 246 -68.53 8.98 15.92
N PRO A 247 -68.69 8.86 17.25
CA PRO A 247 -69.98 8.52 17.87
C PRO A 247 -71.11 9.49 17.50
N ASN A 248 -70.78 10.74 17.16
CA ASN A 248 -71.77 11.78 16.82
C ASN A 248 -72.52 11.53 15.51
N GLN A 249 -72.06 10.61 14.65
CA GLN A 249 -72.78 10.24 13.43
C GLN A 249 -74.01 9.37 13.69
N TYR A 250 -74.09 8.72 14.86
CA TYR A 250 -75.17 7.81 15.24
C TYR A 250 -76.17 8.53 16.15
N GLU A 251 -77.32 8.95 15.60
CA GLU A 251 -78.35 9.70 16.34
C GLU A 251 -78.84 8.96 17.60
N PHE A 252 -78.87 7.63 17.58
CA PHE A 252 -79.29 6.81 18.71
C PHE A 252 -78.30 6.80 19.89
N LEU A 253 -76.99 7.05 19.66
CA LEU A 253 -75.97 7.20 20.72
C LEU A 253 -76.03 8.57 21.41
N GLN A 254 -76.77 9.53 20.85
CA GLN A 254 -76.86 10.89 21.39
C GLN A 254 -77.92 11.04 22.50
N HIS A 255 -78.66 9.97 22.78
CA HIS A 255 -79.68 9.92 23.84
C HIS A 255 -79.07 9.36 25.14
N SER A 256 -79.40 9.94 26.30
CA SER A 256 -78.89 9.49 27.60
C SER A 256 -80.06 9.24 28.59
N PRO A 257 -80.41 7.97 28.91
CA PRO A 257 -79.85 6.74 28.35
C PRO A 257 -80.33 6.53 26.89
N PRO A 258 -79.58 5.74 26.10
CA PRO A 258 -80.03 5.29 24.78
C PRO A 258 -81.35 4.53 24.90
N THR A 259 -82.18 4.61 23.86
CA THR A 259 -83.52 3.96 23.86
C THR A 259 -83.76 3.01 22.69
N ASP A 260 -82.84 2.94 21.73
CA ASP A 260 -82.94 2.13 20.52
C ASP A 260 -82.05 0.89 20.62
N THR A 261 -82.52 -0.11 21.36
CA THR A 261 -81.76 -1.33 21.67
C THR A 261 -81.39 -2.13 20.42
N ASP A 262 -82.27 -2.17 19.40
CA ASP A 262 -82.03 -2.95 18.17
C ASP A 262 -80.83 -2.39 17.38
N ASN A 263 -80.77 -1.06 17.18
CA ASN A 263 -79.65 -0.42 16.48
C ASN A 263 -78.33 -0.49 17.26
N LEU A 264 -78.39 -0.46 18.60
CA LEU A 264 -77.20 -0.65 19.45
C LEU A 264 -76.62 -2.07 19.28
N ILE A 265 -77.48 -3.10 19.29
CA ILE A 265 -77.05 -4.50 19.08
C ILE A 265 -76.44 -4.66 17.68
N GLU A 266 -77.07 -4.11 16.64
CA GLU A 266 -76.57 -4.19 15.26
C GLU A 266 -75.20 -3.51 15.11
N LEU A 267 -75.04 -2.31 15.67
CA LEU A 267 -73.76 -1.59 15.65
C LEU A 267 -72.68 -2.36 16.42
N LEU A 268 -72.94 -2.76 17.66
CA LEU A 268 -71.98 -3.52 18.46
C LEU A 268 -71.54 -4.82 17.76
N THR A 269 -72.50 -5.55 17.18
CA THR A 269 -72.22 -6.77 16.40
C THR A 269 -71.28 -6.46 15.23
N SER A 270 -71.56 -5.41 14.46
CA SER A 270 -70.73 -5.03 13.32
C SER A 270 -69.30 -4.62 13.72
N LEU A 271 -69.13 -3.93 14.86
CA LEU A 271 -67.83 -3.53 15.38
C LEU A 271 -67.03 -4.73 15.89
N LEU A 272 -67.68 -5.68 16.57
CA LEU A 272 -67.03 -6.92 17.03
C LEU A 272 -66.64 -7.83 15.86
N GLN A 273 -67.44 -7.88 14.79
CA GLN A 273 -67.07 -8.60 13.56
C GLN A 273 -65.84 -8.00 12.89
N ARG A 274 -65.64 -6.67 12.93
CA ARG A 274 -64.41 -6.01 12.45
C ARG A 274 -63.17 -6.41 13.25
N LEU A 275 -63.33 -6.87 14.50
CA LEU A 275 -62.27 -7.46 15.31
C LEU A 275 -62.10 -8.97 15.09
N ASN A 276 -62.71 -9.53 14.05
CA ASN A 276 -62.72 -10.97 13.74
C ASN A 276 -63.26 -11.85 14.88
N LYS A 277 -64.21 -11.34 15.69
CA LYS A 277 -64.92 -12.19 16.67
C LYS A 277 -65.98 -13.03 15.98
N GLU A 278 -66.07 -14.31 16.37
CA GLU A 278 -67.05 -15.25 15.85
C GLU A 278 -68.46 -14.97 16.38
N ASP A 279 -69.49 -15.36 15.63
CA ASP A 279 -70.89 -15.12 16.00
C ASP A 279 -71.25 -15.72 17.37
N SER A 280 -70.63 -16.84 17.76
CA SER A 280 -70.82 -17.45 19.09
C SER A 280 -70.32 -16.55 20.22
N ASP A 281 -69.16 -15.92 20.02
CA ASP A 281 -68.52 -15.07 21.00
C ASP A 281 -69.26 -13.74 21.12
N ILE A 282 -69.70 -13.19 19.99
CA ILE A 282 -70.53 -11.98 19.95
C ILE A 282 -71.83 -12.20 20.73
N ASN A 283 -72.53 -13.32 20.48
CA ASN A 283 -73.74 -13.65 21.21
C ASN A 283 -73.47 -13.84 22.71
N TYR A 284 -72.35 -14.47 23.08
CA TYR A 284 -71.97 -14.61 24.49
C TYR A 284 -71.72 -13.26 25.16
N ILE A 285 -71.02 -12.34 24.49
CA ILE A 285 -70.80 -10.96 24.94
C ILE A 285 -72.13 -10.21 25.11
N LEU A 286 -73.03 -10.28 24.13
CA LEU A 286 -74.34 -9.63 24.23
C LEU A 286 -75.14 -10.15 25.44
N ASN A 287 -75.12 -11.45 25.66
CA ASN A 287 -75.77 -12.07 26.82
C ASN A 287 -75.09 -11.67 28.14
N ILE A 288 -73.77 -11.42 28.16
CA ILE A 288 -73.05 -10.92 29.34
C ILE A 288 -73.58 -9.52 29.69
N LEU A 289 -73.68 -8.63 28.71
CA LEU A 289 -74.16 -7.25 28.90
C LEU A 289 -75.63 -7.19 29.32
N GLU A 290 -76.45 -8.16 28.89
CA GLU A 290 -77.86 -8.32 29.27
C GLU A 290 -78.06 -9.05 30.63
N ASN A 291 -76.99 -9.58 31.24
CA ASN A 291 -77.05 -10.45 32.43
C ASN A 291 -77.81 -11.78 32.23
N THR A 292 -77.80 -12.30 31.00
CA THR A 292 -78.46 -13.55 30.59
C THR A 292 -77.47 -14.65 30.18
N ALA A 293 -76.17 -14.34 30.13
CA ALA A 293 -75.12 -15.28 29.74
C ALA A 293 -75.12 -16.53 30.60
N THR A 294 -75.09 -17.69 29.94
CA THR A 294 -75.02 -18.98 30.62
C THR A 294 -73.61 -19.53 30.49
N THR A 295 -72.93 -19.71 31.62
CA THR A 295 -71.57 -20.27 31.68
C THR A 295 -71.63 -21.63 32.34
N GLU A 296 -70.94 -22.60 31.74
CA GLU A 296 -70.94 -24.00 32.16
C GLU A 296 -69.52 -24.48 32.37
N THR A 297 -69.28 -25.22 33.45
CA THR A 297 -68.01 -25.92 33.68
C THR A 297 -68.27 -27.33 34.20
N ALA A 298 -67.42 -28.27 33.79
CA ALA A 298 -67.45 -29.63 34.27
C ALA A 298 -66.75 -29.73 35.64
N VAL A 299 -67.38 -30.40 36.59
CA VAL A 299 -66.83 -30.59 37.94
C VAL A 299 -66.84 -32.06 38.33
N GLN A 300 -65.74 -32.55 38.89
CA GLN A 300 -65.60 -33.93 39.33
C GLN A 300 -65.49 -34.01 40.85
N GLY A 301 -65.92 -35.13 41.44
CA GLY A 301 -65.77 -35.40 42.87
C GLY A 301 -66.93 -34.91 43.76
N LEU A 302 -68.01 -34.37 43.19
CA LEU A 302 -69.21 -34.00 43.97
C LEU A 302 -69.95 -35.26 44.49
N PRO A 303 -70.57 -35.20 45.68
CA PRO A 303 -71.37 -36.30 46.21
C PRO A 303 -72.51 -36.71 45.25
N GLY A 304 -72.78 -38.01 45.14
CA GLY A 304 -73.88 -38.50 44.28
C GLY A 304 -75.25 -37.98 44.73
N GLY A 305 -76.06 -37.48 43.79
CA GLY A 305 -77.34 -36.84 44.08
C GLY A 305 -77.24 -35.44 44.67
N PHE A 306 -76.08 -34.78 44.55
CA PHE A 306 -75.92 -33.39 44.98
C PHE A 306 -76.84 -32.46 44.18
N GLU A 307 -77.52 -31.57 44.90
CA GLU A 307 -78.23 -30.41 44.35
C GLU A 307 -77.88 -29.20 45.22
N PHE A 308 -77.82 -28.01 44.63
CA PHE A 308 -77.63 -26.79 45.40
C PHE A 308 -78.82 -26.58 46.34
N PRO A 309 -78.60 -26.36 47.66
CA PRO A 309 -79.68 -26.11 48.59
C PRO A 309 -80.53 -24.92 48.15
N ASN A 310 -81.85 -24.97 48.36
CA ASN A 310 -82.76 -23.86 47.98
C ASN A 310 -82.33 -22.52 48.58
N SER A 311 -81.72 -22.51 49.77
CA SER A 311 -81.18 -21.28 50.38
C SER A 311 -80.08 -20.61 49.55
N ILE A 312 -79.44 -21.34 48.64
CA ILE A 312 -78.45 -20.85 47.68
C ILE A 312 -79.09 -20.67 46.31
N SER A 313 -79.76 -21.69 45.77
CA SER A 313 -80.29 -21.68 44.39
C SER A 313 -81.50 -20.76 44.17
N ASP A 314 -82.18 -20.31 45.24
CA ASP A 314 -83.23 -19.28 45.16
C ASP A 314 -82.65 -17.86 45.05
N LEU A 315 -81.40 -17.65 45.48
CA LEU A 315 -80.74 -16.33 45.52
C LEU A 315 -79.67 -16.18 44.43
N ILE A 316 -78.97 -17.27 44.13
CA ILE A 316 -77.87 -17.33 43.15
C ILE A 316 -78.35 -18.23 42.02
N LYS A 317 -78.28 -17.75 40.76
CA LYS A 317 -78.72 -18.48 39.57
C LYS A 317 -77.74 -19.59 39.17
N ILE A 318 -77.50 -20.53 40.08
CA ILE A 318 -76.57 -21.66 39.93
C ILE A 318 -77.33 -23.00 39.93
N GLN A 319 -76.92 -23.89 39.04
CA GLN A 319 -77.50 -25.22 38.87
C GLN A 319 -76.39 -26.25 38.71
N TYR A 320 -76.63 -27.48 39.17
CA TYR A 320 -75.74 -28.60 38.91
C TYR A 320 -76.55 -29.76 38.33
N ASN A 321 -76.05 -30.33 37.24
CA ASN A 321 -76.64 -31.51 36.62
C ASN A 321 -75.81 -32.74 36.97
N ASP A 322 -76.34 -33.60 37.84
CA ASP A 322 -75.62 -34.78 38.32
C ASP A 322 -75.37 -35.86 37.24
N THR A 323 -76.07 -35.79 36.09
CA THR A 323 -75.88 -36.71 34.96
C THR A 323 -74.72 -36.27 34.08
N THR A 324 -74.63 -34.97 33.76
CA THR A 324 -73.57 -34.43 32.90
C THR A 324 -72.35 -33.95 33.70
N LYS A 325 -72.46 -33.87 35.03
CA LYS A 325 -71.42 -33.36 35.94
C LYS A 325 -71.05 -31.90 35.65
N ILE A 326 -72.02 -31.10 35.20
CA ILE A 326 -71.82 -29.69 34.83
C ILE A 326 -72.46 -28.80 35.89
N ILE A 327 -71.71 -27.79 36.36
CA ILE A 327 -72.26 -26.63 37.05
C ILE A 327 -72.53 -25.55 36.00
N ARG A 328 -73.74 -25.00 36.05
CA ARG A 328 -74.18 -23.89 35.21
C ARG A 328 -74.47 -22.67 36.08
N PHE A 329 -73.98 -21.51 35.67
CA PHE A 329 -74.33 -20.21 36.25
C PHE A 329 -74.94 -19.33 35.15
N THR A 330 -75.99 -18.57 35.47
CA THR A 330 -76.64 -17.64 34.52
C THR A 330 -76.54 -16.19 35.03
N GLY A 331 -75.89 -15.34 34.24
CA GLY A 331 -75.57 -13.94 34.53
C GLY A 331 -74.07 -13.72 34.77
N LEU A 332 -73.72 -12.54 35.27
CA LEU A 332 -72.37 -12.21 35.74
C LEU A 332 -72.27 -12.37 37.26
N MET A 333 -71.49 -13.35 37.73
CA MET A 333 -71.39 -13.67 39.16
C MET A 333 -70.72 -12.53 39.93
N THR A 334 -71.37 -11.98 40.95
CA THR A 334 -70.81 -10.93 41.82
C THR A 334 -69.78 -11.49 42.80
N ASP A 335 -68.96 -10.62 43.39
CA ASP A 335 -67.97 -11.01 44.41
C ASP A 335 -68.64 -11.62 45.64
N ASP A 336 -69.80 -11.11 46.04
CA ASP A 336 -70.59 -11.63 47.16
C ASP A 336 -71.17 -13.02 46.86
N GLU A 337 -71.68 -13.23 45.65
CA GLU A 337 -72.16 -14.55 45.20
C GLU A 337 -71.01 -15.56 45.15
N LYS A 338 -69.86 -15.18 44.59
CA LYS A 338 -68.65 -16.01 44.58
C LYS A 338 -68.23 -16.38 46.01
N ASN A 339 -68.12 -15.39 46.89
CA ASN A 339 -67.76 -15.62 48.29
C ASN A 339 -68.76 -16.54 49.00
N THR A 340 -70.06 -16.38 48.71
CA THR A 340 -71.10 -17.26 49.24
C THR A 340 -70.92 -18.70 48.74
N LEU A 341 -70.70 -18.90 47.44
CA LEU A 341 -70.49 -20.21 46.84
C LEU A 341 -69.23 -20.93 47.34
N LEU A 342 -68.22 -20.19 47.80
CA LEU A 342 -66.97 -20.73 48.33
C LEU A 342 -66.96 -20.93 49.85
N THR A 343 -67.74 -20.16 50.61
CA THR A 343 -67.58 -20.11 52.09
C THR A 343 -68.83 -20.53 52.88
N ASP A 344 -70.02 -20.50 52.29
CA ASP A 344 -71.29 -20.72 53.01
C ASP A 344 -71.34 -22.10 53.69
N GLY A 345 -71.87 -22.14 54.92
CA GLY A 345 -72.00 -23.35 55.72
C GLY A 345 -72.93 -24.41 55.10
N ALA A 346 -73.91 -23.99 54.29
CA ALA A 346 -74.84 -24.88 53.59
C ALA A 346 -74.15 -25.73 52.51
N LEU A 347 -72.95 -25.33 52.06
CA LEU A 347 -72.16 -26.01 51.03
C LEU A 347 -71.01 -26.86 51.62
N ALA A 348 -71.07 -27.21 52.91
CA ALA A 348 -70.03 -27.99 53.59
C ALA A 348 -69.67 -29.33 52.92
N ALA A 349 -70.56 -29.89 52.09
CA ALA A 349 -70.30 -31.13 51.35
C ALA A 349 -69.37 -30.96 50.12
N VAL A 350 -69.17 -29.73 49.65
CA VAL A 350 -68.43 -29.44 48.41
C VAL A 350 -67.40 -28.30 48.56
N LYS A 351 -67.57 -27.40 49.52
CA LYS A 351 -66.75 -26.18 49.63
C LYS A 351 -65.25 -26.41 49.87
N ASP A 352 -64.87 -27.55 50.44
CA ASP A 352 -63.47 -27.92 50.68
C ASP A 352 -62.87 -28.76 49.52
N LEU A 353 -63.65 -29.03 48.46
CA LEU A 353 -63.16 -29.72 47.26
C LEU A 353 -62.47 -28.72 46.34
N THR A 354 -61.19 -28.95 46.05
CA THR A 354 -60.39 -28.12 45.14
C THR A 354 -61.04 -28.02 43.75
N THR A 355 -61.53 -29.14 43.20
CA THR A 355 -62.21 -29.16 41.90
C THR A 355 -63.48 -28.31 41.86
N TYR A 356 -64.20 -28.21 42.98
CA TYR A 356 -65.37 -27.33 43.08
C TYR A 356 -64.95 -25.86 43.19
N GLN A 357 -63.94 -25.54 44.00
CA GLN A 357 -63.41 -24.18 44.11
C GLN A 357 -62.89 -23.66 42.75
N GLU A 358 -62.17 -24.51 42.01
CA GLU A 358 -61.72 -24.22 40.64
C GLU A 358 -62.89 -23.98 39.68
N ALA A 359 -63.94 -24.81 39.74
CA ALA A 359 -65.13 -24.64 38.92
C ALA A 359 -65.88 -23.32 39.22
N ILE A 360 -66.00 -22.93 40.49
CA ILE A 360 -66.59 -21.64 40.86
C ILE A 360 -65.71 -20.47 40.39
N GLU A 361 -64.38 -20.60 40.49
CA GLU A 361 -63.46 -19.59 39.96
C GLU A 361 -63.60 -19.45 38.44
N GLU A 362 -63.68 -20.56 37.71
CA GLU A 362 -63.84 -20.55 36.24
C GLU A 362 -65.16 -19.89 35.82
N LEU A 363 -66.28 -20.24 36.46
CA LEU A 363 -67.58 -19.61 36.22
C LEU A 363 -67.57 -18.10 36.53
N TYR A 364 -66.75 -17.68 37.48
CA TYR A 364 -66.58 -16.27 37.82
C TYR A 364 -65.68 -15.51 36.82
N GLN A 365 -64.62 -16.15 36.33
CA GLN A 365 -63.61 -15.52 35.48
C GLN A 365 -64.00 -15.48 33.99
N GLN A 366 -64.59 -16.56 33.44
CA GLN A 366 -64.86 -16.65 32.00
C GLN A 366 -65.68 -15.46 31.44
N PRO A 367 -66.83 -15.08 32.03
CA PRO A 367 -67.60 -13.94 31.55
C PRO A 367 -66.82 -12.62 31.59
N ARG A 368 -65.94 -12.45 32.59
CA ARG A 368 -65.14 -11.23 32.77
C ARG A 368 -64.03 -11.15 31.72
N LEU A 369 -63.32 -12.26 31.50
CA LEU A 369 -62.25 -12.32 30.49
C LEU A 369 -62.79 -12.11 29.07
N ALA A 370 -64.03 -12.57 28.79
CA ALA A 370 -64.66 -12.41 27.48
C ALA A 370 -64.90 -10.94 27.07
N ILE A 371 -65.09 -10.04 28.03
CA ILE A 371 -65.29 -8.59 27.78
C ILE A 371 -64.09 -7.72 28.20
N LYS A 372 -63.06 -8.31 28.81
CA LYS A 372 -61.91 -7.57 29.35
C LYS A 372 -61.02 -6.97 28.27
N PHE A 373 -60.84 -7.65 27.14
CA PHE A 373 -59.87 -7.27 26.11
C PHE A 373 -60.56 -6.96 24.77
N TYR A 374 -60.08 -5.94 24.05
CA TYR A 374 -60.51 -5.70 22.67
C TYR A 374 -60.16 -6.90 21.79
N VAL A 375 -58.86 -7.25 21.79
CA VAL A 375 -58.28 -8.40 21.09
C VAL A 375 -57.41 -9.16 22.10
N PRO A 376 -57.81 -10.37 22.53
CA PRO A 376 -57.02 -11.17 23.46
C PRO A 376 -55.86 -11.85 22.72
N GLU A 377 -54.68 -11.24 22.70
CA GLU A 377 -53.44 -11.83 22.18
C GLU A 377 -52.36 -11.73 23.28
N PHE A 378 -51.68 -12.85 23.54
CA PHE A 378 -50.77 -12.98 24.68
C PHE A 378 -49.44 -13.58 24.21
N THR A 379 -48.32 -13.03 24.66
CA THR A 379 -46.98 -13.50 24.31
C THR A 379 -46.12 -13.71 25.55
N THR A 380 -45.14 -14.61 25.44
CA THR A 380 -44.14 -14.89 26.49
C THR A 380 -42.83 -15.35 25.87
N ASP A 381 -41.71 -15.07 26.54
CA ASP A 381 -40.38 -15.45 26.05
C ASP A 381 -40.16 -16.98 26.10
N LEU A 382 -39.63 -17.53 25.02
CA LEU A 382 -39.23 -18.92 24.86
C LEU A 382 -38.03 -19.00 23.90
N VAL A 383 -36.82 -19.12 24.46
CA VAL A 383 -35.54 -19.07 23.71
C VAL A 383 -35.49 -20.08 22.56
N ASN A 384 -36.00 -21.30 22.77
CA ASN A 384 -36.07 -22.32 21.73
C ASN A 384 -37.35 -23.14 21.85
N LEU A 385 -38.10 -23.30 20.75
CA LEU A 385 -39.16 -24.29 20.68
C LEU A 385 -38.57 -25.71 20.60
N PRO A 386 -38.94 -26.66 21.48
CA PRO A 386 -38.46 -28.04 21.40
C PRO A 386 -38.71 -28.65 20.02
N GLN A 387 -37.68 -29.23 19.40
CA GLN A 387 -37.76 -29.78 18.03
C GLN A 387 -38.83 -30.87 17.82
N SER A 388 -39.35 -31.45 18.90
CA SER A 388 -40.43 -32.45 18.86
C SER A 388 -41.82 -31.84 18.69
N ILE A 389 -41.97 -30.52 18.83
CA ILE A 389 -43.25 -29.83 18.79
C ILE A 389 -43.56 -29.38 17.36
N ASP A 390 -44.73 -29.76 16.88
CA ASP A 390 -45.35 -29.26 15.66
C ASP A 390 -46.85 -29.07 15.93
N PHE A 391 -47.25 -27.83 16.21
CA PHE A 391 -48.62 -27.49 16.57
C PHE A 391 -49.64 -27.91 15.51
N ASN A 392 -49.29 -27.83 14.22
CA ASN A 392 -50.22 -28.12 13.13
C ASN A 392 -50.51 -29.61 12.96
N SER A 393 -49.55 -30.48 13.28
CA SER A 393 -49.73 -31.93 13.15
C SER A 393 -50.18 -32.62 14.44
N GLN A 394 -49.97 -31.98 15.60
CA GLN A 394 -50.20 -32.59 16.91
C GLN A 394 -51.46 -32.06 17.62
N LEU A 395 -51.95 -30.86 17.29
CA LEU A 395 -53.14 -30.27 17.92
C LEU A 395 -54.36 -30.28 16.98
N PRO A 396 -55.59 -30.22 17.54
CA PRO A 396 -56.79 -29.91 16.75
C PRO A 396 -56.62 -28.58 16.00
N GLN A 397 -57.12 -28.50 14.76
CA GLN A 397 -56.91 -27.32 13.90
C GLN A 397 -57.33 -26.00 14.56
N GLU A 398 -58.41 -26.01 15.35
CA GLU A 398 -58.90 -24.81 16.06
C GLU A 398 -57.90 -24.32 17.12
N LEU A 399 -57.22 -25.22 17.82
CA LEU A 399 -56.19 -24.88 18.81
C LEU A 399 -54.84 -24.57 18.13
N ALA A 400 -54.48 -25.32 17.08
CA ALA A 400 -53.28 -25.06 16.29
C ALA A 400 -53.28 -23.65 15.67
N ASN A 401 -54.44 -23.14 15.27
CA ASN A 401 -54.58 -21.78 14.74
C ASN A 401 -54.43 -20.68 15.81
N LYS A 402 -54.54 -21.01 17.10
CA LYS A 402 -54.43 -20.06 18.20
C LYS A 402 -53.01 -19.92 18.73
N ILE A 403 -52.14 -20.91 18.54
CA ILE A 403 -50.78 -20.89 19.07
C ILE A 403 -49.74 -20.76 17.95
N THR A 404 -48.72 -19.93 18.13
CA THR A 404 -47.64 -19.76 17.17
C THR A 404 -46.34 -19.47 17.90
N TYR A 405 -45.20 -19.87 17.32
CA TYR A 405 -43.87 -19.55 17.85
C TYR A 405 -43.16 -18.60 16.89
N ASN A 406 -42.80 -17.43 17.38
CA ASN A 406 -42.06 -16.41 16.65
C ASN A 406 -40.55 -16.65 16.85
N VAL A 407 -39.91 -17.18 15.80
CA VAL A 407 -38.48 -17.53 15.84
C VAL A 407 -37.60 -16.28 15.95
N SER A 408 -37.98 -15.17 15.32
CA SER A 408 -37.23 -13.92 15.36
C SER A 408 -37.25 -13.28 16.74
N GLU A 409 -38.40 -13.30 17.41
CA GLU A 409 -38.56 -12.68 18.72
C GLU A 409 -38.29 -13.65 19.87
N GLN A 410 -38.08 -14.94 19.57
CA GLN A 410 -38.00 -16.02 20.56
C GLN A 410 -39.19 -15.99 21.52
N GLN A 411 -40.40 -15.80 21.00
CA GLN A 411 -41.62 -15.70 21.79
C GLN A 411 -42.66 -16.74 21.36
N LEU A 412 -43.38 -17.26 22.35
CA LEU A 412 -44.56 -18.09 22.16
C LEU A 412 -45.81 -17.19 22.26
N GLU A 413 -46.68 -17.26 21.25
CA GLU A 413 -47.86 -16.42 21.11
C GLU A 413 -49.14 -17.28 21.19
N PHE A 414 -50.15 -16.79 21.91
CA PHE A 414 -51.48 -17.40 21.98
C PHE A 414 -52.59 -16.37 21.71
N ARG A 415 -53.47 -16.66 20.76
CA ARG A 415 -54.62 -15.85 20.36
C ARG A 415 -55.89 -16.39 21.01
N GLY A 416 -56.51 -15.59 21.87
CA GLY A 416 -57.69 -15.95 22.65
C GLY A 416 -57.39 -16.15 24.13
N ILE A 417 -58.43 -16.45 24.91
CA ILE A 417 -58.29 -16.87 26.30
C ILE A 417 -58.14 -18.39 26.32
N MET A 418 -56.99 -18.89 26.79
CA MET A 418 -56.71 -20.31 26.85
C MET A 418 -57.63 -21.00 27.87
N SER A 419 -58.40 -21.99 27.43
CA SER A 419 -59.19 -22.85 28.32
C SER A 419 -58.31 -23.87 29.03
N LYS A 420 -58.80 -24.43 30.14
CA LYS A 420 -58.07 -25.48 30.89
C LYS A 420 -57.78 -26.72 30.02
N VAL A 421 -58.70 -27.07 29.13
CA VAL A 421 -58.53 -28.21 28.21
C VAL A 421 -57.44 -27.92 27.18
N GLU A 422 -57.46 -26.73 26.57
CA GLU A 422 -56.42 -26.33 25.61
C GLU A 422 -55.04 -26.28 26.27
N LYS A 423 -54.98 -25.83 27.54
CA LYS A 423 -53.75 -25.86 28.33
C LYS A 423 -53.24 -27.29 28.56
N GLU A 424 -54.11 -28.21 28.96
CA GLU A 424 -53.77 -29.62 29.16
C GLU A 424 -53.28 -30.28 27.86
N ASP A 425 -53.89 -29.95 26.71
CA ASP A 425 -53.45 -30.41 25.39
C ASP A 425 -52.06 -29.86 25.04
N LEU A 426 -51.79 -28.57 25.31
CA LEU A 426 -50.49 -27.94 25.08
C LEU A 426 -49.38 -28.48 25.99
N ASP A 427 -49.66 -28.65 27.28
CA ASP A 427 -48.75 -29.23 28.27
C ASP A 427 -48.39 -30.68 27.90
N SER A 428 -49.25 -31.39 27.17
CA SER A 428 -49.01 -32.78 26.75
C SER A 428 -48.01 -32.94 25.59
N LEU A 429 -47.68 -31.86 24.87
CA LEU A 429 -46.81 -31.89 23.69
C LEU A 429 -45.32 -32.09 24.04
N SER A 430 -44.88 -31.62 25.20
CA SER A 430 -43.49 -31.70 25.63
C SER A 430 -43.36 -31.72 27.16
N ALA A 431 -42.34 -32.41 27.66
CA ALA A 431 -41.97 -32.39 29.08
C ALA A 431 -40.87 -31.36 29.40
N ASP A 432 -40.52 -30.51 28.43
CA ASP A 432 -39.53 -29.45 28.58
C ASP A 432 -40.02 -28.38 29.56
N ALA A 433 -39.17 -28.01 30.53
CA ALA A 433 -39.58 -27.14 31.63
C ALA A 433 -39.83 -25.69 31.17
N ASP A 434 -38.98 -25.15 30.30
CA ASP A 434 -39.11 -23.77 29.80
C ASP A 434 -40.37 -23.63 28.93
N TYR A 435 -40.68 -24.64 28.10
CA TYR A 435 -41.93 -24.69 27.34
C TYR A 435 -43.17 -24.77 28.24
N ILE A 436 -43.18 -25.64 29.26
CA ILE A 436 -44.33 -25.75 30.18
C ILE A 436 -44.52 -24.45 30.96
N ASP A 437 -43.43 -23.81 31.41
CA ASP A 437 -43.49 -22.52 32.10
C ASP A 437 -44.03 -21.42 31.16
N ALA A 438 -43.63 -21.42 29.89
CA ALA A 438 -44.18 -20.51 28.87
C ALA A 438 -45.70 -20.73 28.65
N VAL A 439 -46.15 -21.97 28.46
CA VAL A 439 -47.59 -22.29 28.32
C VAL A 439 -48.36 -21.87 29.58
N ASN A 440 -47.80 -22.11 30.75
CA ASN A 440 -48.42 -21.73 32.01
C ASN A 440 -48.48 -20.21 32.19
N ASN A 441 -47.46 -19.47 31.77
CA ASN A 441 -47.47 -18.01 31.74
C ASN A 441 -48.59 -17.49 30.85
N LEU A 442 -48.71 -17.98 29.61
CA LEU A 442 -49.79 -17.61 28.68
C LEU A 442 -51.18 -17.92 29.25
N TYR A 443 -51.32 -19.00 30.03
CA TYR A 443 -52.58 -19.37 30.67
C TYR A 443 -52.99 -18.42 31.81
N VAL A 444 -52.03 -17.96 32.64
CA VAL A 444 -52.33 -17.10 33.80
C VAL A 444 -52.31 -15.60 33.47
N GLN A 445 -51.58 -15.20 32.43
CA GLN A 445 -51.40 -13.81 32.00
C GLN A 445 -52.72 -13.04 31.80
N PRO A 446 -53.79 -13.59 31.20
CA PRO A 446 -55.05 -12.85 31.04
C PRO A 446 -55.71 -12.47 32.37
N ILE A 447 -55.44 -13.24 33.43
CA ILE A 447 -56.04 -13.06 34.76
C ILE A 447 -55.17 -12.12 35.60
N THR A 448 -53.87 -12.40 35.69
CA THR A 448 -52.96 -11.71 36.63
C THR A 448 -52.01 -10.72 35.97
N GLY A 449 -51.98 -10.67 34.64
CA GLY A 449 -51.15 -9.75 33.87
C GLY A 449 -51.54 -8.28 34.07
N THR A 450 -50.54 -7.41 33.92
CA THR A 450 -50.75 -5.96 33.83
C THR A 450 -50.79 -5.60 32.37
N PHE A 451 -51.82 -4.85 31.97
CA PHE A 451 -52.07 -4.47 30.59
C PHE A 451 -52.28 -2.96 30.52
N GLU A 452 -51.88 -2.38 29.40
CA GLU A 452 -52.08 -0.97 29.12
C GLU A 452 -53.56 -0.66 28.90
N SER A 453 -53.94 0.59 29.14
CA SER A 453 -55.35 1.01 29.05
C SER A 453 -55.97 0.82 27.66
N ASN A 454 -55.16 0.83 26.60
CA ASN A 454 -55.59 0.63 25.21
C ASN A 454 -55.77 -0.86 24.82
N GLU A 455 -55.36 -1.80 25.68
CA GLU A 455 -55.59 -3.24 25.51
C GLU A 455 -56.91 -3.68 26.17
N LEU A 456 -57.37 -2.92 27.15
CA LEU A 456 -58.53 -3.22 27.98
C LEU A 456 -59.81 -2.59 27.42
N TRP A 457 -60.82 -3.43 27.20
CA TRP A 457 -62.12 -3.00 26.70
C TRP A 457 -63.07 -2.61 27.85
N ILE A 458 -63.70 -3.57 28.51
CA ILE A 458 -64.65 -3.30 29.59
C ILE A 458 -64.06 -3.78 30.92
N ALA A 459 -63.92 -2.86 31.88
CA ALA A 459 -63.54 -3.21 33.23
C ALA A 459 -64.76 -3.76 33.99
N PRO A 460 -64.61 -4.80 34.84
CA PRO A 460 -65.73 -5.36 35.60
C PRO A 460 -66.48 -4.36 36.47
N THR A 461 -65.84 -3.27 36.90
CA THR A 461 -66.44 -2.19 37.69
C THR A 461 -67.35 -1.26 36.90
N GLU A 462 -67.33 -1.32 35.57
CA GLU A 462 -68.15 -0.47 34.70
C GLU A 462 -69.51 -1.10 34.35
N ILE A 463 -69.72 -2.37 34.73
CA ILE A 463 -70.96 -3.10 34.54
C ILE A 463 -71.78 -3.05 35.84
N ASP A 464 -72.97 -2.42 35.78
CA ASP A 464 -73.88 -2.28 36.91
C ASP A 464 -75.30 -2.75 36.53
N PHE A 465 -75.69 -3.90 37.06
CA PHE A 465 -77.03 -4.47 36.82
C PHE A 465 -78.11 -3.93 37.77
N THR A 466 -77.79 -2.98 38.66
CA THR A 466 -78.72 -2.44 39.66
C THR A 466 -79.53 -1.23 39.17
N ILE A 467 -79.11 -0.61 38.07
CA ILE A 467 -79.76 0.54 37.44
C ILE A 467 -80.87 0.13 36.46
N SER A 468 -81.87 1.00 36.26
CA SER A 468 -82.83 0.85 35.17
C SER A 468 -82.15 1.11 33.83
N ASP A 469 -82.56 0.40 32.78
CA ASP A 469 -81.99 0.54 31.42
C ASP A 469 -80.49 0.16 31.35
N PHE A 470 -80.03 -0.73 32.25
CA PHE A 470 -78.64 -1.18 32.31
C PHE A 470 -78.14 -1.75 30.99
N TYR A 471 -79.00 -2.44 30.24
CA TYR A 471 -78.59 -3.14 29.02
C TYR A 471 -78.21 -2.13 27.93
N GLU A 472 -79.04 -1.11 27.71
CA GLU A 472 -78.78 -0.01 26.79
C GLU A 472 -77.53 0.78 27.20
N ILE A 473 -77.33 1.01 28.50
CA ILE A 473 -76.13 1.69 29.04
C ILE A 473 -74.87 0.84 28.82
N HIS A 474 -74.92 -0.46 29.05
CA HIS A 474 -73.80 -1.36 28.82
C HIS A 474 -73.45 -1.48 27.33
N LEU A 475 -74.46 -1.53 26.45
CA LEU A 475 -74.26 -1.52 25.00
C LEU A 475 -73.60 -0.22 24.54
N ASP A 476 -74.08 0.93 25.01
CA ASP A 476 -73.49 2.24 24.68
C ASP A 476 -72.06 2.40 25.18
N LEU A 477 -71.76 1.97 26.41
CA LEU A 477 -70.39 1.91 26.93
C LEU A 477 -69.50 1.05 26.03
N ALA A 478 -69.96 -0.17 25.69
CA ALA A 478 -69.23 -1.12 24.87
C ALA A 478 -68.94 -0.57 23.47
N ILE A 479 -69.94 0.07 22.84
CA ILE A 479 -69.85 0.68 21.51
C ILE A 479 -68.89 1.87 21.52
N ASN A 480 -69.05 2.85 22.42
CA ASN A 480 -68.19 4.05 22.43
C ASN A 480 -66.72 3.69 22.61
N LYS A 481 -66.43 2.72 23.49
CA LYS A 481 -65.07 2.20 23.66
C LYS A 481 -64.52 1.51 22.41
N LEU A 482 -65.33 0.70 21.74
CA LEU A 482 -64.92 0.06 20.47
C LEU A 482 -64.71 1.07 19.34
N LEU A 483 -65.56 2.09 19.24
CA LEU A 483 -65.41 3.16 18.26
C LEU A 483 -64.09 3.90 18.47
N ASP A 484 -63.74 4.26 19.71
CA ASP A 484 -62.46 4.90 20.02
C ASP A 484 -61.26 3.98 19.71
N TYR A 485 -61.30 2.71 20.14
CA TYR A 485 -60.24 1.74 19.85
C TYR A 485 -60.03 1.53 18.33
N LEU A 486 -61.12 1.32 17.57
CA LEU A 486 -61.06 1.13 16.13
C LEU A 486 -60.61 2.40 15.41
N MET A 487 -61.04 3.59 15.86
CA MET A 487 -60.54 4.85 15.34
C MET A 487 -59.03 4.95 15.51
N GLN A 488 -58.50 4.72 16.71
CA GLN A 488 -57.06 4.77 16.97
C GLN A 488 -56.29 3.76 16.10
N LYS A 489 -56.74 2.51 16.07
CA LYS A 489 -56.08 1.44 15.30
C LYS A 489 -56.09 1.68 13.79
N GLU A 490 -57.23 2.11 13.23
CA GLU A 490 -57.37 2.36 11.79
C GLU A 490 -56.64 3.62 11.34
N THR A 491 -56.64 4.68 12.17
CA THR A 491 -55.86 5.90 11.89
C THR A 491 -54.35 5.65 11.99
N GLU A 492 -53.90 4.82 12.93
CA GLU A 492 -52.51 4.37 13.02
C GLU A 492 -52.14 3.54 11.77
N SER A 493 -52.96 2.54 11.43
CA SER A 493 -52.74 1.68 10.28
C SER A 493 -52.65 2.47 8.96
N ILE A 494 -53.57 3.40 8.70
CA ILE A 494 -53.52 4.21 7.47
C ILE A 494 -52.30 5.15 7.44
N THR A 495 -51.90 5.67 8.59
CA THR A 495 -50.69 6.51 8.72
C THR A 495 -49.44 5.70 8.40
N ILE A 496 -49.32 4.50 8.96
CA ILE A 496 -48.22 3.56 8.69
C ILE A 496 -48.18 3.20 7.21
N VAL A 497 -49.30 2.76 6.62
CA VAL A 497 -49.36 2.34 5.21
C VAL A 497 -48.98 3.48 4.28
N GLN A 498 -49.56 4.67 4.45
CA GLN A 498 -49.25 5.79 3.55
C GLN A 498 -47.81 6.31 3.71
N LEU A 499 -47.28 6.38 4.94
CA LEU A 499 -45.89 6.80 5.16
C LEU A 499 -44.89 5.77 4.67
N SER A 500 -45.10 4.49 4.96
CA SER A 500 -44.23 3.39 4.50
C SER A 500 -44.15 3.33 2.98
N ASP A 501 -45.29 3.43 2.29
CA ASP A 501 -45.35 3.45 0.82
C ASP A 501 -44.68 4.72 0.24
N HIS A 502 -44.92 5.89 0.84
CA HIS A 502 -44.39 7.17 0.33
C HIS A 502 -42.89 7.32 0.57
N LEU A 503 -42.39 6.84 1.72
CA LEU A 503 -40.97 6.94 2.10
C LEU A 503 -40.16 5.69 1.71
N ALA A 504 -40.83 4.65 1.22
CA ALA A 504 -40.27 3.34 0.89
C ALA A 504 -39.55 2.67 2.08
N ILE A 505 -40.16 2.72 3.27
CA ILE A 505 -39.65 2.12 4.50
C ILE A 505 -40.57 0.95 4.91
N ASP A 506 -40.03 -0.04 5.62
CA ASP A 506 -40.81 -1.11 6.25
C ASP A 506 -41.90 -0.58 7.22
N GLN A 507 -43.02 -1.31 7.32
CA GLN A 507 -44.17 -0.90 8.13
C GLN A 507 -43.88 -0.93 9.64
N ASN A 508 -43.13 -1.92 10.13
CA ASN A 508 -42.77 -2.01 11.55
C ASN A 508 -41.82 -0.88 11.93
N LEU A 509 -40.87 -0.57 11.05
CA LEU A 509 -39.98 0.58 11.26
C LEU A 509 -40.76 1.90 11.21
N THR A 510 -41.70 2.04 10.28
CA THR A 510 -42.57 3.23 10.20
C THR A 510 -43.39 3.39 11.48
N LYS A 511 -43.99 2.30 11.99
CA LYS A 511 -44.71 2.28 13.27
C LYS A 511 -43.84 2.79 14.41
N LYS A 512 -42.60 2.28 14.50
CA LYS A 512 -41.63 2.72 15.51
C LYS A 512 -41.33 4.21 15.39
N LEU A 513 -41.05 4.70 14.17
CA LEU A 513 -40.75 6.11 13.93
C LEU A 513 -41.89 7.02 14.38
N ILE A 514 -43.14 6.66 14.11
CA ILE A 514 -44.27 7.53 14.41
C ILE A 514 -44.69 7.52 15.89
N ASN A 515 -44.43 6.43 16.61
CA ASN A 515 -44.88 6.25 18.00
C ASN A 515 -43.79 6.54 19.03
N ASP A 516 -42.51 6.31 18.71
CA ASP A 516 -41.43 6.44 19.69
C ASP A 516 -40.74 7.82 19.65
N PHE A 517 -40.90 8.58 18.55
CA PHE A 517 -40.23 9.87 18.37
C PHE A 517 -41.17 11.05 18.65
N ASN A 518 -40.72 11.91 19.57
CA ASN A 518 -41.39 13.17 19.92
C ASN A 518 -40.53 14.33 19.43
N ILE A 519 -40.61 14.62 18.13
CA ILE A 519 -39.73 15.62 17.50
C ILE A 519 -40.27 17.04 17.68
N ILE A 520 -41.59 17.20 17.83
CA ILE A 520 -42.22 18.52 17.99
C ILE A 520 -43.10 18.50 19.23
N GLY A 521 -42.70 19.28 20.24
CA GLY A 521 -43.44 19.38 21.49
C GLY A 521 -43.35 18.09 22.31
N THR A 522 -44.50 17.65 22.83
CA THR A 522 -44.61 16.45 23.69
C THR A 522 -45.39 15.31 23.04
N GLU A 523 -46.04 15.58 21.90
CA GLU A 523 -46.82 14.60 21.14
C GLU A 523 -45.87 13.70 20.34
N THR A 524 -46.27 12.45 20.17
CA THR A 524 -45.67 11.57 19.17
C THR A 524 -46.00 12.10 17.77
N ILE A 525 -45.23 11.68 16.76
CA ILE A 525 -45.53 12.05 15.36
C ILE A 525 -46.94 11.58 14.97
N PHE A 526 -47.35 10.40 15.43
CA PHE A 526 -48.68 9.87 15.17
C PHE A 526 -49.77 10.73 15.81
N GLU A 527 -49.61 11.09 17.09
CA GLU A 527 -50.53 12.00 17.80
C GLU A 527 -50.63 13.36 17.08
N HIS A 528 -49.51 13.96 16.66
CA HIS A 528 -49.52 15.23 15.94
C HIS A 528 -50.26 15.13 14.59
N PHE A 529 -50.08 14.04 13.84
CA PHE A 529 -50.81 13.84 12.58
C PHE A 529 -52.30 13.60 12.80
N LYS A 530 -52.68 12.76 13.77
CA LYS A 530 -54.06 12.39 14.06
C LYS A 530 -54.84 13.53 14.72
N ASP A 531 -54.30 14.14 15.77
CA ASP A 531 -55.05 15.06 16.63
C ASP A 531 -54.88 16.51 16.19
N THR A 532 -53.64 16.95 15.97
CA THR A 532 -53.34 18.34 15.63
C THR A 532 -53.56 18.65 14.15
N PHE A 533 -52.99 17.83 13.25
CA PHE A 533 -53.04 18.09 11.82
C PHE A 533 -54.38 17.68 11.18
N ALA A 534 -54.95 16.52 11.53
CA ALA A 534 -56.23 16.09 10.97
C ALA A 534 -57.41 16.99 11.38
N ALA A 535 -57.37 17.62 12.56
CA ALA A 535 -58.39 18.58 12.98
C ALA A 535 -58.32 19.93 12.23
N SER A 536 -57.29 20.16 11.43
CA SER A 536 -57.05 21.45 10.75
C SER A 536 -57.89 21.65 9.49
N LEU A 537 -58.25 22.92 9.21
CA LEU A 537 -59.05 23.33 8.04
C LEU A 537 -58.31 24.27 7.06
N GLY A 538 -57.03 24.54 7.31
CA GLY A 538 -56.20 25.44 6.52
C GLY A 538 -55.71 24.84 5.19
N VAL A 539 -55.19 25.71 4.31
CA VAL A 539 -54.45 25.30 3.11
C VAL A 539 -53.17 24.58 3.55
N VAL A 540 -52.92 23.39 3.03
CA VAL A 540 -51.73 22.60 3.36
C VAL A 540 -50.53 23.18 2.61
N ASP A 541 -49.85 24.13 3.23
CA ASP A 541 -48.60 24.72 2.78
C ASP A 541 -47.63 24.92 3.97
N TYR A 542 -46.35 25.15 3.67
CA TYR A 542 -45.32 25.26 4.71
C TYR A 542 -45.61 26.42 5.67
N SER A 543 -46.21 27.51 5.18
CA SER A 543 -46.50 28.70 5.99
C SER A 543 -47.61 28.47 7.01
N GLY A 544 -48.61 27.66 6.66
CA GLY A 544 -49.75 27.32 7.51
C GLY A 544 -49.45 26.20 8.49
N PHE A 545 -48.55 25.27 8.14
CA PHE A 545 -48.28 24.05 8.89
C PHE A 545 -46.78 23.74 9.04
N LYS A 546 -45.97 24.75 9.41
CA LYS A 546 -44.51 24.65 9.53
C LYS A 546 -44.07 23.37 10.25
N GLU A 547 -44.60 23.14 11.46
CA GLU A 547 -44.27 21.98 12.28
C GLU A 547 -44.57 20.65 11.57
N THR A 548 -45.75 20.48 10.98
CA THR A 548 -46.11 19.28 10.22
C THR A 548 -45.17 19.04 9.03
N PHE A 549 -44.78 20.10 8.32
CA PHE A 549 -43.83 19.99 7.22
C PHE A 549 -42.42 19.66 7.70
N ASP A 550 -41.95 20.26 8.79
CA ASP A 550 -40.64 19.95 9.35
C ASP A 550 -40.57 18.49 9.85
N THR A 551 -41.63 17.97 10.48
CA THR A 551 -41.76 16.54 10.82
C THR A 551 -41.70 15.67 9.58
N TYR A 552 -42.40 16.04 8.50
CA TYR A 552 -42.32 15.32 7.23
C TYR A 552 -40.90 15.35 6.64
N TYR A 553 -40.23 16.49 6.63
CA TYR A 553 -38.86 16.60 6.13
C TYR A 553 -37.86 15.85 7.01
N TRP A 554 -38.09 15.74 8.32
CA TRP A 554 -37.32 14.87 9.20
C TRP A 554 -37.54 13.39 8.85
N LEU A 555 -38.79 12.95 8.71
CA LEU A 555 -39.12 11.56 8.33
C LEU A 555 -38.49 11.18 6.99
N HIS A 556 -38.53 12.08 6.01
CA HIS A 556 -37.87 11.87 4.72
C HIS A 556 -36.34 11.79 4.85
N ARG A 557 -35.70 12.57 5.73
CA ARG A 557 -34.25 12.43 5.97
C ARG A 557 -33.90 11.10 6.64
N VAL A 558 -34.69 10.68 7.63
CA VAL A 558 -34.51 9.38 8.27
C VAL A 558 -34.73 8.25 7.27
N SER A 559 -35.73 8.37 6.38
CA SER A 559 -35.95 7.38 5.31
C SER A 559 -34.77 7.28 4.36
N LEU A 560 -34.12 8.41 4.02
CA LEU A 560 -32.91 8.38 3.21
C LEU A 560 -31.78 7.63 3.90
N PHE A 561 -31.56 7.82 5.21
CA PHE A 561 -30.59 7.04 5.97
C PHE A 561 -30.94 5.55 5.97
N VAL A 562 -32.18 5.21 6.32
CA VAL A 562 -32.67 3.82 6.35
C VAL A 562 -32.47 3.13 5.01
N ASN A 563 -32.86 3.79 3.91
CA ASN A 563 -32.82 3.18 2.58
C ASN A 563 -31.39 3.07 2.03
N LYS A 564 -30.52 4.06 2.32
CA LYS A 564 -29.13 4.04 1.88
C LYS A 564 -28.26 3.06 2.66
N TRP A 565 -28.49 2.96 3.96
CA TRP A 565 -27.79 2.03 4.84
C TRP A 565 -28.45 0.64 4.91
N GLU A 566 -29.55 0.44 4.19
CA GLU A 566 -30.32 -0.80 4.17
C GLU A 566 -30.67 -1.31 5.58
N LEU A 567 -31.10 -0.40 6.46
CA LEU A 567 -31.36 -0.71 7.86
C LEU A 567 -32.60 -1.60 8.01
N SER A 568 -32.42 -2.77 8.62
CA SER A 568 -33.53 -3.57 9.15
C SER A 568 -34.14 -2.92 10.40
N PHE A 569 -35.33 -3.36 10.80
CA PHE A 569 -35.96 -2.96 12.06
C PHE A 569 -35.00 -3.16 13.24
N ASP A 570 -34.41 -4.36 13.36
CA ASP A 570 -33.51 -4.70 14.47
C ASP A 570 -32.26 -3.82 14.49
N THR A 571 -31.67 -3.55 13.31
CA THR A 571 -30.46 -2.71 13.23
C THR A 571 -30.78 -1.26 13.60
N PHE A 572 -31.93 -0.73 13.14
CA PHE A 572 -32.35 0.61 13.51
C PHE A 572 -32.68 0.71 15.00
N ASP A 573 -33.41 -0.26 15.56
CA ASP A 573 -33.75 -0.30 16.98
C ASP A 573 -32.49 -0.41 17.85
N TRP A 574 -31.52 -1.20 17.42
CA TRP A 574 -30.21 -1.28 18.06
C TRP A 574 -29.49 0.07 18.04
N LEU A 575 -29.41 0.76 16.88
CA LEU A 575 -28.82 2.10 16.79
C LEU A 575 -29.56 3.08 17.69
N TYR A 576 -30.88 3.04 17.71
CA TYR A 576 -31.70 3.88 18.57
C TYR A 576 -31.38 3.66 20.06
N LYS A 577 -31.23 2.42 20.52
CA LYS A 577 -30.91 2.09 21.92
C LYS A 577 -29.46 2.41 22.30
N TYR A 578 -28.50 2.15 21.40
CA TYR A 578 -27.07 2.19 21.70
C TYR A 578 -26.32 3.38 21.09
N ASN A 579 -27.02 4.40 20.54
CA ASN A 579 -26.34 5.55 19.92
C ASN A 579 -25.43 6.33 20.88
N SER A 580 -25.85 6.50 22.13
CA SER A 580 -25.12 7.28 23.13
C SER A 580 -23.80 6.62 23.55
N PRO A 581 -23.76 5.34 23.98
CA PRO A 581 -22.51 4.67 24.32
C PRO A 581 -21.56 4.50 23.12
N THR A 582 -22.11 4.26 21.93
CA THR A 582 -21.31 4.05 20.70
C THR A 582 -20.94 5.35 19.98
N GLN A 583 -21.46 6.50 20.45
CA GLN A 583 -21.31 7.80 19.79
C GLN A 583 -21.70 7.75 18.29
N THR A 584 -22.72 6.98 17.95
CA THR A 584 -23.29 6.95 16.59
C THR A 584 -24.37 8.03 16.43
N LEU A 585 -24.90 8.16 15.22
CA LEU A 585 -25.87 9.17 14.86
C LEU A 585 -27.15 8.97 15.67
N ASP A 586 -27.48 9.97 16.49
CA ASP A 586 -28.76 10.00 17.19
C ASP A 586 -29.80 10.68 16.29
N PHE A 587 -30.69 9.88 15.71
CA PHE A 587 -31.77 10.37 14.85
C PHE A 587 -32.69 11.37 15.56
N SER A 588 -32.88 11.24 16.87
CA SER A 588 -33.72 12.17 17.65
C SER A 588 -33.08 13.56 17.80
N SER A 589 -31.75 13.64 17.68
CA SER A 589 -30.98 14.89 17.75
C SER A 589 -30.81 15.60 16.40
N LEU A 590 -31.27 15.00 15.29
CA LEU A 590 -31.20 15.63 13.98
C LEU A 590 -31.97 16.96 13.98
N PRO A 591 -31.43 18.04 13.37
CA PRO A 591 -32.09 19.34 13.38
C PRO A 591 -33.42 19.26 12.67
N ILE A 592 -34.48 19.78 13.29
CA ILE A 592 -35.85 19.77 12.74
C ILE A 592 -35.96 20.71 11.53
N ASP A 593 -35.28 21.86 11.58
CA ASP A 593 -35.17 22.83 10.50
C ASP A 593 -33.73 23.39 10.37
N SER A 594 -33.50 24.24 9.37
CA SER A 594 -32.17 24.77 9.07
C SER A 594 -31.58 25.74 10.12
N SER A 595 -32.33 26.02 11.19
CA SER A 595 -31.84 26.82 12.33
C SER A 595 -31.40 25.95 13.51
N GLY A 596 -31.68 24.65 13.47
CA GLY A 596 -31.29 23.69 14.50
C GLY A 596 -29.78 23.45 14.55
N THR A 597 -29.33 22.87 15.65
CA THR A 597 -27.93 22.47 15.82
C THR A 597 -27.57 21.39 14.79
N ILE A 598 -26.49 21.62 14.05
CA ILE A 598 -25.96 20.66 13.07
C ILE A 598 -25.53 19.39 13.81
N SER A 599 -25.92 18.24 13.26
CA SER A 599 -25.50 16.94 13.81
C SER A 599 -24.00 16.70 13.57
N ASP A 600 -23.35 16.03 14.51
CA ASP A 600 -21.91 15.82 14.49
C ASP A 600 -21.50 14.88 13.33
N THR A 601 -20.61 15.38 12.46
CA THR A 601 -20.11 14.64 11.30
C THR A 601 -19.36 13.38 11.72
N ASP A 602 -18.66 13.41 12.86
CA ASP A 602 -17.91 12.26 13.35
C ASP A 602 -18.85 11.13 13.76
N LYS A 603 -20.03 11.46 14.32
CA LYS A 603 -21.06 10.47 14.65
C LYS A 603 -21.65 9.82 13.40
N PHE A 604 -21.89 10.60 12.34
CA PHE A 604 -22.31 10.06 11.04
C PHE A 604 -21.28 9.08 10.47
N ILE A 605 -20.00 9.49 10.38
CA ILE A 605 -18.93 8.63 9.86
C ILE A 605 -18.76 7.39 10.73
N ARG A 606 -18.86 7.51 12.06
CA ARG A 606 -18.79 6.38 12.98
C ARG A 606 -19.92 5.39 12.77
N THR A 607 -21.14 5.89 12.51
CA THR A 607 -22.30 5.04 12.18
C THR A 607 -22.05 4.26 10.89
N GLU A 608 -21.56 4.92 9.86
CA GLU A 608 -21.22 4.26 8.59
C GLU A 608 -20.11 3.21 8.77
N LYS A 609 -19.06 3.53 9.54
CA LYS A 609 -18.00 2.56 9.89
C LYS A 609 -18.56 1.35 10.64
N LEU A 610 -19.45 1.57 11.62
CA LEU A 610 -20.07 0.50 12.38
C LEU A 610 -20.92 -0.40 11.50
N LEU A 611 -21.72 0.17 10.60
CA LEU A 611 -22.57 -0.58 9.68
C LEU A 611 -21.74 -1.38 8.67
N ASN A 612 -20.65 -0.80 8.15
CA ASN A 612 -19.70 -1.52 7.28
C ASN A 612 -19.02 -2.67 8.02
N LEU A 613 -18.62 -2.45 9.28
CA LEU A 613 -18.08 -3.52 10.12
C LEU A 613 -19.12 -4.60 10.39
N ASN A 614 -20.39 -4.23 10.61
CA ASN A 614 -21.46 -5.20 10.79
C ASN A 614 -21.72 -6.02 9.51
N ALA A 615 -21.69 -5.38 8.35
CA ALA A 615 -21.81 -6.10 7.08
C ALA A 615 -20.64 -7.09 6.86
N GLN A 616 -19.46 -6.80 7.42
CA GLN A 616 -18.29 -7.67 7.34
C GLN A 616 -18.28 -8.77 8.42
N PHE A 617 -18.71 -8.44 9.63
CA PHE A 617 -18.66 -9.28 10.82
C PHE A 617 -20.08 -9.54 11.34
N ASN A 618 -20.78 -10.38 10.58
CA ASN A 618 -22.09 -10.89 10.91
C ASN A 618 -22.21 -12.33 10.42
N VAL A 619 -22.24 -13.27 11.35
CA VAL A 619 -22.36 -14.72 11.15
C VAL A 619 -23.67 -15.16 11.82
N ASP A 620 -24.30 -16.23 11.36
CA ASP A 620 -25.70 -16.64 11.67
C ASP A 620 -26.16 -16.47 13.15
N GLU A 621 -25.25 -16.56 14.13
CA GLU A 621 -25.56 -16.43 15.57
C GLU A 621 -24.82 -15.27 16.29
N ILE A 622 -23.84 -14.60 15.66
CA ILE A 622 -23.00 -13.56 16.28
C ILE A 622 -22.74 -12.42 15.29
N SER A 623 -22.99 -11.19 15.72
CA SER A 623 -22.66 -9.97 14.97
C SER A 623 -21.77 -9.04 15.79
N ILE A 624 -21.10 -8.09 15.13
CA ILE A 624 -20.37 -7.04 15.85
C ILE A 624 -21.30 -6.20 16.73
N LEU A 625 -22.56 -6.00 16.32
CA LEU A 625 -23.56 -5.26 17.11
C LEU A 625 -23.90 -6.01 18.40
N SER A 626 -24.13 -7.33 18.33
CA SER A 626 -24.38 -8.15 19.53
C SER A 626 -23.15 -8.21 20.44
N VAL A 627 -21.94 -8.23 19.88
CA VAL A 627 -20.70 -8.19 20.66
C VAL A 627 -20.53 -6.85 21.39
N ILE A 628 -20.81 -5.72 20.73
CA ILE A 628 -20.76 -4.39 21.33
C ILE A 628 -21.86 -4.20 22.38
N GLU A 629 -23.05 -4.75 22.15
CA GLU A 629 -24.15 -4.77 23.11
C GLU A 629 -23.77 -5.51 24.39
N LYS A 630 -23.31 -6.76 24.27
CA LYS A 630 -22.81 -7.55 25.41
C LYS A 630 -21.68 -6.84 26.14
N LEU A 631 -20.80 -6.19 25.38
CA LEU A 631 -19.73 -5.39 25.95
C LEU A 631 -20.34 -4.26 26.78
N ASN A 632 -21.21 -3.41 26.22
CA ASN A 632 -21.86 -2.31 26.93
C ASN A 632 -22.65 -2.76 28.18
N ASN A 633 -23.34 -3.89 28.10
CA ASN A 633 -24.15 -4.44 29.19
C ASN A 633 -23.30 -5.06 30.32
N GLY A 634 -22.01 -5.30 30.06
CA GLY A 634 -21.09 -5.90 31.03
C GLY A 634 -21.19 -7.42 31.11
N ASP A 635 -21.63 -8.07 30.04
CA ASP A 635 -21.87 -9.52 29.99
C ASP A 635 -20.56 -10.33 29.97
N TYR A 636 -19.44 -9.70 29.55
CA TYR A 636 -18.11 -10.31 29.60
C TYR A 636 -17.45 -10.10 30.96
N ALA A 637 -17.22 -11.18 31.72
CA ALA A 637 -16.56 -11.12 33.02
C ALA A 637 -15.06 -10.81 32.89
N THR A 638 -14.42 -11.26 31.81
CA THR A 638 -12.98 -11.09 31.54
C THR A 638 -12.73 -10.72 30.08
N ILE A 639 -11.52 -10.20 29.78
CA ILE A 639 -11.08 -9.97 28.39
C ILE A 639 -11.06 -11.29 27.62
N THR A 640 -10.67 -12.39 28.27
CA THR A 640 -10.65 -13.73 27.67
C THR A 640 -12.03 -14.16 27.16
N ASP A 641 -13.10 -13.84 27.90
CA ASP A 641 -14.48 -14.15 27.45
C ASP A 641 -14.83 -13.36 26.18
N PHE A 642 -14.48 -12.07 26.14
CA PHE A 642 -14.66 -11.19 24.98
C PHE A 642 -13.89 -11.66 23.74
N VAL A 643 -12.60 -11.98 23.89
CA VAL A 643 -11.78 -12.40 22.73
C VAL A 643 -12.12 -13.81 22.22
N THR A 644 -12.69 -14.66 23.07
CA THR A 644 -13.17 -15.98 22.65
C THR A 644 -14.38 -15.85 21.72
N GLU A 645 -15.31 -14.95 22.03
CA GLU A 645 -16.43 -14.63 21.13
C GLU A 645 -15.94 -13.91 19.87
N LEU A 646 -14.94 -13.03 20.00
CA LEU A 646 -14.30 -12.37 18.85
C LEU A 646 -13.65 -13.36 17.88
N GLU A 647 -12.98 -14.42 18.38
CA GLU A 647 -12.39 -15.47 17.54
C GLU A 647 -13.45 -16.22 16.72
N LEU A 648 -14.65 -16.45 17.30
CA LEU A 648 -15.78 -17.04 16.57
C LEU A 648 -16.32 -16.10 15.47
N LEU A 649 -16.32 -14.79 15.72
CA LEU A 649 -16.82 -13.78 14.78
C LEU A 649 -15.84 -13.48 13.63
N THR A 650 -14.53 -13.52 13.89
CA THR A 650 -13.50 -12.96 13.00
C THR A 650 -12.46 -13.95 12.49
N GLU A 651 -12.39 -15.14 13.10
CA GLU A 651 -11.30 -16.11 12.95
C GLU A 651 -9.93 -15.60 13.43
N TRP A 652 -9.86 -14.45 14.09
CA TRP A 652 -8.64 -13.96 14.72
C TRP A 652 -8.30 -14.77 15.95
N SER A 653 -7.01 -15.10 16.13
CA SER A 653 -6.59 -15.83 17.32
C SER A 653 -6.95 -15.05 18.58
N ALA A 654 -7.71 -15.67 19.48
CA ALA A 654 -8.09 -15.06 20.77
C ALA A 654 -6.86 -14.62 21.58
N THR A 655 -5.76 -15.38 21.50
CA THR A 655 -4.49 -15.02 22.17
C THR A 655 -3.89 -13.73 21.60
N ASP A 656 -3.80 -13.62 20.26
CA ASP A 656 -3.25 -12.41 19.64
C ASP A 656 -4.15 -11.20 19.87
N ALA A 657 -5.48 -11.39 19.96
CA ALA A 657 -6.43 -10.32 20.23
C ALA A 657 -6.32 -9.84 21.69
N GLU A 658 -6.22 -10.77 22.65
CA GLU A 658 -6.00 -10.43 24.06
C GLU A 658 -4.66 -9.71 24.26
N ASP A 659 -3.60 -10.19 23.61
CA ASP A 659 -2.29 -9.52 23.61
C ASP A 659 -2.39 -8.11 23.01
N TRP A 660 -3.19 -7.92 21.96
CA TRP A 660 -3.39 -6.59 21.36
C TRP A 660 -4.08 -5.65 22.35
N ILE A 661 -5.22 -6.07 22.89
CA ILE A 661 -6.04 -5.29 23.83
C ILE A 661 -5.22 -4.85 25.05
N ASN A 662 -4.35 -5.73 25.56
CA ASN A 662 -3.53 -5.45 26.74
C ASN A 662 -2.32 -4.53 26.49
N ASN A 663 -1.93 -4.29 25.22
CA ASN A 663 -0.69 -3.57 24.89
C ASN A 663 -0.89 -2.30 24.05
N VAL A 664 -2.11 -2.00 23.61
CA VAL A 664 -2.41 -0.74 22.92
C VAL A 664 -2.91 0.34 23.89
N ASP A 665 -2.85 1.59 23.45
CA ASP A 665 -3.28 2.77 24.18
C ASP A 665 -4.80 2.98 24.15
N LEU A 666 -5.57 1.90 24.36
CA LEU A 666 -7.03 1.91 24.44
C LEU A 666 -7.50 1.34 25.78
N THR A 667 -8.53 1.94 26.35
CA THR A 667 -9.15 1.51 27.59
C THR A 667 -10.16 0.40 27.31
N TYR A 668 -9.94 -0.78 27.88
CA TYR A 668 -10.88 -1.89 27.78
C TYR A 668 -12.26 -1.50 28.33
N HIS A 669 -13.28 -2.05 27.68
CA HIS A 669 -14.70 -1.75 27.76
C HIS A 669 -15.12 -0.47 27.03
N THR A 670 -14.66 0.73 27.43
CA THR A 670 -15.23 1.99 26.89
C THR A 670 -14.82 2.29 25.46
N ASP A 671 -13.54 2.14 25.13
CA ASP A 671 -13.03 2.56 23.81
C ASP A 671 -13.45 1.56 22.71
N TYR A 672 -13.75 0.32 23.08
CA TYR A 672 -14.23 -0.73 22.19
C TYR A 672 -15.74 -0.63 21.91
N LEU A 673 -16.42 0.42 22.38
CA LEU A 673 -17.76 0.77 21.92
C LEU A 673 -17.71 1.62 20.63
N LEU A 674 -16.53 2.14 20.27
CA LEU A 674 -16.34 3.05 19.14
C LEU A 674 -15.82 2.30 17.90
N ALA A 675 -16.49 2.50 16.76
CA ALA A 675 -16.21 1.78 15.52
C ALA A 675 -14.79 2.02 14.97
N GLU A 676 -14.21 3.20 15.18
CA GLU A 676 -12.84 3.53 14.76
C GLU A 676 -11.79 2.65 15.43
N ASN A 677 -12.03 2.20 16.66
CA ASN A 677 -11.11 1.33 17.38
C ASN A 677 -11.20 -0.11 16.90
N TRP A 678 -12.40 -0.55 16.49
CA TRP A 678 -12.58 -1.81 15.76
C TRP A 678 -11.89 -1.80 14.40
N GLN A 679 -11.97 -0.68 13.66
CA GLN A 679 -11.23 -0.53 12.41
C GLN A 679 -9.71 -0.55 12.65
N ARG A 680 -9.22 0.09 13.72
CA ARG A 680 -7.80 0.05 14.11
C ARG A 680 -7.35 -1.37 14.45
N LEU A 681 -8.18 -2.13 15.16
CA LEU A 681 -7.94 -3.55 15.45
C LEU A 681 -7.89 -4.36 14.15
N TYR A 682 -8.87 -4.20 13.27
CA TYR A 682 -8.92 -4.83 11.95
C TYR A 682 -7.66 -4.57 11.12
N ASP A 683 -7.27 -3.31 10.97
CA ASP A 683 -6.08 -2.91 10.21
C ASP A 683 -4.79 -3.46 10.83
N SER A 684 -4.75 -3.55 12.17
CA SER A 684 -3.63 -4.17 12.89
C SER A 684 -3.54 -5.66 12.55
N PHE A 685 -4.65 -6.40 12.61
CA PHE A 685 -4.66 -7.83 12.29
C PHE A 685 -4.29 -8.13 10.84
N LYS A 686 -4.71 -7.27 9.91
CA LYS A 686 -4.23 -7.32 8.52
C LYS A 686 -2.71 -7.13 8.43
N MET A 687 -2.16 -6.17 9.18
CA MET A 687 -0.71 -5.97 9.24
C MET A 687 0.02 -7.18 9.86
N LEU A 688 -0.55 -7.82 10.88
CA LEU A 688 -0.01 -9.04 11.48
C LEU A 688 0.06 -10.19 10.47
N GLU A 689 -0.99 -10.38 9.67
CA GLU A 689 -1.02 -11.35 8.57
C GLU A 689 0.01 -11.01 7.47
N GLU A 690 0.13 -9.73 7.13
CA GLU A 690 1.15 -9.23 6.19
C GLU A 690 2.57 -9.47 6.68
N LEU A 691 2.81 -9.31 7.98
CA LEU A 691 4.09 -9.57 8.64
C LEU A 691 4.34 -11.06 8.90
N ASN A 692 3.28 -11.88 8.88
CA ASN A 692 3.26 -13.28 9.30
C ASN A 692 3.75 -13.45 10.75
N ALA A 693 3.26 -12.61 11.65
CA ALA A 693 3.67 -12.56 13.06
C ALA A 693 2.47 -12.39 13.99
N GLY A 694 2.56 -12.94 15.22
CA GLY A 694 1.61 -12.66 16.29
C GLY A 694 1.83 -11.30 16.95
N THR A 695 0.89 -10.88 17.78
CA THR A 695 0.79 -9.52 18.30
C THR A 695 2.02 -9.08 19.11
N LEU A 696 2.46 -9.87 20.08
CA LEU A 696 3.63 -9.53 20.90
C LEU A 696 4.92 -9.43 20.08
N THR A 697 5.02 -10.21 19.00
CA THR A 697 6.17 -10.12 18.09
C THR A 697 6.16 -8.80 17.33
N ALA A 698 5.00 -8.38 16.82
CA ALA A 698 4.87 -7.08 16.15
C ALA A 698 5.14 -5.91 17.11
N ILE A 699 4.65 -5.98 18.34
CA ILE A 699 4.93 -4.98 19.39
C ILE A 699 6.43 -4.91 19.69
N SER A 700 7.16 -6.03 19.67
CA SER A 700 8.62 -5.99 19.86
C SER A 700 9.36 -5.15 18.80
N PHE A 701 8.76 -4.96 17.61
CA PHE A 701 9.31 -4.14 16.53
C PHE A 701 8.97 -2.65 16.65
N THR A 702 8.07 -2.25 17.55
CA THR A 702 7.72 -0.83 17.80
C THR A 702 8.68 -0.15 18.78
N ASN A 703 9.64 -0.89 19.34
CA ASN A 703 10.67 -0.35 20.22
C ASN A 703 11.48 0.78 19.52
N PRO A 704 11.92 1.82 20.25
CA PRO A 704 12.67 2.95 19.68
C PRO A 704 13.94 2.55 18.92
N SER A 705 14.48 1.37 19.21
CA SER A 705 15.61 0.77 18.48
C SER A 705 15.39 -0.72 18.29
N MET A 706 15.63 -1.20 17.07
CA MET A 706 15.72 -2.63 16.76
C MET A 706 17.19 -3.09 16.77
N GLY A 707 17.47 -4.21 17.42
CA GLY A 707 18.78 -4.85 17.52
C GLY A 707 18.94 -6.05 16.57
N GLU A 708 19.93 -6.89 16.88
CA GLU A 708 20.23 -8.09 16.08
C GLU A 708 19.13 -9.16 16.20
N SER A 709 18.56 -9.33 17.40
CA SER A 709 17.48 -10.28 17.69
C SER A 709 16.25 -10.01 16.83
N GLU A 710 15.77 -8.77 16.80
CA GLU A 710 14.58 -8.37 16.05
C GLU A 710 14.82 -8.49 14.54
N SER A 711 16.00 -8.08 14.06
CA SER A 711 16.39 -8.26 12.65
C SER A 711 16.47 -9.75 12.24
N LEU A 712 16.95 -10.62 13.13
CA LEU A 712 16.98 -12.07 12.87
C LEU A 712 15.56 -12.63 12.81
N LEU A 713 14.69 -12.23 13.74
CA LEU A 713 13.30 -12.66 13.79
C LEU A 713 12.56 -12.22 12.53
N LEU A 714 12.66 -10.95 12.11
CA LEU A 714 12.08 -10.46 10.85
C LEU A 714 12.51 -11.29 9.62
N LYS A 715 13.79 -11.67 9.54
CA LYS A 715 14.28 -12.55 8.45
C LYS A 715 13.67 -13.95 8.53
N GLN A 716 13.47 -14.50 9.73
CA GLN A 716 12.83 -15.80 9.93
C GLN A 716 11.36 -15.75 9.54
N LEU A 717 10.62 -14.70 9.93
CA LEU A 717 9.22 -14.48 9.57
C LEU A 717 9.03 -14.38 8.05
N LEU A 718 9.84 -13.54 7.39
CA LEU A 718 9.82 -13.40 5.93
C LEU A 718 10.19 -14.71 5.21
N ARG A 719 11.20 -15.43 5.70
CA ARG A 719 11.59 -16.74 5.14
C ARG A 719 10.48 -17.78 5.30
N SER A 720 9.76 -17.76 6.44
CA SER A 720 8.62 -18.63 6.69
C SER A 720 7.48 -18.31 5.71
N LYS A 721 7.16 -17.02 5.53
CA LYS A 721 6.08 -16.55 4.65
C LYS A 721 6.27 -16.92 3.18
N TYR A 722 7.47 -16.68 2.62
CA TYR A 722 7.71 -16.85 1.17
C TYR A 722 8.28 -18.24 0.78
N GLY A 723 8.65 -19.07 1.76
CA GLY A 723 9.32 -20.33 1.52
C GLY A 723 10.79 -20.19 1.09
N ALA A 724 11.53 -21.30 1.14
CA ALA A 724 13.00 -21.29 1.02
C ALA A 724 13.53 -20.86 -0.36
N GLU A 725 12.85 -21.24 -1.45
CA GLU A 725 13.31 -20.94 -2.81
C GLU A 725 13.09 -19.47 -3.17
N THR A 726 11.86 -18.96 -3.00
CA THR A 726 11.50 -17.57 -3.26
C THR A 726 12.29 -16.59 -2.40
N TRP A 727 12.54 -16.95 -1.13
CA TRP A 727 13.31 -16.14 -0.19
C TRP A 727 14.71 -15.81 -0.69
N LEU A 728 15.41 -16.70 -1.42
CA LEU A 728 16.77 -16.43 -1.91
C LEU A 728 16.80 -15.26 -2.91
N THR A 729 15.79 -15.19 -3.78
CA THR A 729 15.64 -14.10 -4.75
C THR A 729 15.30 -12.79 -4.04
N ILE A 730 14.24 -12.78 -3.22
CA ILE A 730 13.78 -11.60 -2.48
C ILE A 730 14.88 -11.07 -1.55
N SER A 731 15.56 -11.96 -0.83
CA SER A 731 16.64 -11.59 0.07
C SER A 731 17.80 -10.94 -0.68
N THR A 732 18.10 -11.35 -1.91
CA THR A 732 19.14 -10.71 -2.72
C THR A 732 18.76 -9.27 -3.05
N GLU A 733 17.53 -9.02 -3.50
CA GLU A 733 17.03 -7.66 -3.81
C GLU A 733 17.05 -6.74 -2.57
N ILE A 734 16.57 -7.25 -1.43
CA ILE A 734 16.60 -6.50 -0.16
C ILE A 734 18.04 -6.22 0.28
N GLN A 735 18.91 -7.25 0.27
CA GLN A 735 20.29 -7.09 0.70
C GLN A 735 21.09 -6.17 -0.22
N ASP A 736 20.78 -6.09 -1.51
CA ASP A 736 21.45 -5.20 -2.45
C ASP A 736 21.25 -3.73 -2.12
N VAL A 737 20.01 -3.35 -1.78
CA VAL A 737 19.71 -2.00 -1.28
C VAL A 737 20.42 -1.75 0.06
N LEU A 738 20.37 -2.71 0.97
CA LEU A 738 21.02 -2.59 2.29
C LEU A 738 22.55 -2.55 2.21
N ARG A 739 23.18 -3.29 1.28
CA ARG A 739 24.64 -3.30 1.06
C ARG A 739 25.13 -1.91 0.68
N THR A 740 24.42 -1.23 -0.20
CA THR A 740 24.74 0.15 -0.61
C THR A 740 24.65 1.10 0.60
N LYS A 741 23.56 1.05 1.37
CA LYS A 741 23.41 1.86 2.59
C LYS A 741 24.49 1.56 3.64
N LYS A 742 24.82 0.29 3.86
CA LYS A 742 25.88 -0.13 4.80
C LYS A 742 27.25 0.36 4.36
N ARG A 743 27.56 0.24 3.07
CA ARG A 743 28.80 0.76 2.48
C ARG A 743 28.92 2.27 2.70
N ASP A 744 27.87 3.04 2.40
CA ASP A 744 27.88 4.49 2.58
C ASP A 744 28.07 4.88 4.06
N ALA A 745 27.37 4.19 4.97
CA ALA A 745 27.53 4.40 6.41
C ALA A 745 28.93 4.05 6.91
N LEU A 746 29.51 2.92 6.46
CA LEU A 746 30.86 2.51 6.82
C LEU A 746 31.92 3.46 6.23
N ALA A 747 31.74 3.92 5.00
CA ALA A 747 32.63 4.89 4.38
C ALA A 747 32.62 6.22 5.14
N ALA A 748 31.43 6.73 5.49
CA ALA A 748 31.29 7.93 6.33
C ALA A 748 31.94 7.74 7.72
N TYR A 749 31.73 6.58 8.36
CA TYR A 749 32.36 6.25 9.63
C TYR A 749 33.89 6.25 9.54
N LEU A 750 34.45 5.63 8.49
CA LEU A 750 35.89 5.58 8.25
C LEU A 750 36.49 6.97 8.00
N LEU A 751 35.81 7.84 7.27
CA LEU A 751 36.28 9.21 6.99
C LEU A 751 36.31 10.12 8.23
N ILE A 752 35.51 9.82 9.25
CA ILE A 752 35.53 10.56 10.52
C ILE A 752 36.65 10.05 11.45
N GLN A 753 37.18 8.85 11.22
CA GLN A 753 38.30 8.35 12.01
C GLN A 753 39.57 9.18 11.75
N PRO A 754 40.50 9.23 12.71
CA PRO A 754 41.80 9.84 12.49
C PRO A 754 42.48 9.26 11.25
N GLN A 755 43.04 10.14 10.42
CA GLN A 755 43.81 9.73 9.24
C GLN A 755 44.92 8.74 9.64
N PRO A 756 45.03 7.59 8.95
CA PRO A 756 46.15 6.67 9.14
C PRO A 756 47.49 7.33 8.82
N ALA A 757 48.53 7.03 9.62
CA ALA A 757 49.86 7.62 9.43
C ALA A 757 50.49 7.26 8.06
N ASP A 758 50.08 6.13 7.51
CA ASP A 758 50.51 5.55 6.24
C ASP A 758 49.54 5.86 5.08
N ALA A 759 48.62 6.83 5.24
CA ALA A 759 47.69 7.20 4.17
C ALA A 759 48.45 7.79 2.95
N PRO A 760 48.42 7.14 1.77
CA PRO A 760 49.30 7.48 0.65
C PRO A 760 48.99 8.84 0.01
N SER A 761 47.74 9.33 0.11
CA SER A 761 47.35 10.66 -0.37
C SER A 761 47.74 11.79 0.58
N GLY A 762 48.15 11.47 1.82
CA GLY A 762 48.35 12.45 2.88
C GLY A 762 47.05 13.17 3.32
N LYS A 763 45.88 12.70 2.88
CA LYS A 763 44.56 13.26 3.16
C LYS A 763 43.58 12.16 3.58
N TRP A 764 42.46 12.54 4.21
CA TRP A 764 41.41 11.62 4.65
C TRP A 764 40.04 12.30 4.64
N GLU A 765 39.65 12.85 3.49
CA GLU A 765 38.49 13.74 3.38
C GLU A 765 37.33 13.13 2.60
N ASN A 766 37.62 12.22 1.65
CA ASN A 766 36.61 11.66 0.76
C ASN A 766 36.89 10.20 0.37
N THR A 767 35.93 9.58 -0.32
CA THR A 767 35.98 8.18 -0.76
C THR A 767 37.20 7.83 -1.62
N ASN A 768 37.79 8.79 -2.35
CA ASN A 768 39.03 8.54 -3.11
C ASN A 768 40.24 8.29 -2.21
N ASP A 769 40.28 8.89 -1.02
CA ASP A 769 41.35 8.64 -0.05
C ASP A 769 41.23 7.21 0.51
N LEU A 770 40.01 6.75 0.78
CA LEU A 770 39.76 5.38 1.19
C LEU A 770 40.09 4.38 0.06
N TYR A 771 39.73 4.68 -1.19
CA TYR A 771 40.09 3.88 -2.37
C TYR A 771 41.61 3.75 -2.53
N ALA A 772 42.33 4.85 -2.37
CA ALA A 772 43.77 4.90 -2.44
C ALA A 772 44.43 4.05 -1.35
N TYR A 773 43.90 4.06 -0.13
CA TYR A 773 44.43 3.32 1.02
C TYR A 773 44.08 1.83 0.99
N TYR A 774 42.80 1.49 0.81
CA TYR A 774 42.33 0.10 0.84
C TYR A 774 42.50 -0.64 -0.49
N LEU A 775 42.88 0.06 -1.57
CA LEU A 775 43.10 -0.50 -2.91
C LEU A 775 41.87 -1.26 -3.46
N LEU A 776 40.68 -0.82 -3.03
CA LEU A 776 39.40 -1.38 -3.38
C LEU A 776 38.42 -0.25 -3.61
N ASP A 777 37.64 -0.34 -4.68
CA ASP A 777 36.64 0.67 -5.02
C ASP A 777 35.46 0.59 -4.05
N ILE A 778 35.37 1.59 -3.19
CA ILE A 778 34.36 1.71 -2.13
C ILE A 778 33.05 2.28 -2.65
N GLU A 779 33.02 2.80 -3.89
CA GLU A 779 31.81 3.28 -4.53
C GLU A 779 31.14 2.23 -5.43
N MET A 780 31.73 1.03 -5.55
CA MET A 780 31.08 -0.10 -6.22
C MET A 780 29.77 -0.49 -5.51
N SER A 781 28.76 -0.79 -6.31
CA SER A 781 27.44 -1.25 -5.83
C SER A 781 27.31 -2.77 -5.93
N SER A 782 26.23 -3.32 -5.39
CA SER A 782 26.01 -4.77 -5.28
C SER A 782 25.91 -5.53 -6.61
N CYS A 783 25.65 -4.85 -7.73
CA CYS A 783 25.44 -5.48 -9.02
C CYS A 783 26.73 -6.02 -9.67
N MET A 784 27.90 -5.58 -9.22
CA MET A 784 29.19 -5.99 -9.80
C MET A 784 29.79 -7.16 -9.02
N LEU A 785 29.49 -8.38 -9.46
CA LEU A 785 30.04 -9.61 -8.87
C LEU A 785 31.47 -9.86 -9.35
N THR A 786 32.39 -10.05 -8.41
CA THR A 786 33.80 -10.42 -8.66
C THR A 786 34.23 -11.58 -7.77
N SER A 787 35.18 -12.39 -8.22
CA SER A 787 35.77 -13.41 -7.36
C SER A 787 36.83 -12.78 -6.44
N ARG A 788 37.02 -13.34 -5.25
CA ARG A 788 38.05 -12.86 -4.30
C ARG A 788 39.46 -12.83 -4.91
N LEU A 789 39.77 -13.78 -5.79
CA LEU A 789 41.05 -13.84 -6.49
C LEU A 789 41.19 -12.73 -7.54
N VAL A 790 40.13 -12.46 -8.31
CA VAL A 790 40.14 -11.38 -9.30
C VAL A 790 40.26 -10.04 -8.58
N GLN A 791 39.48 -9.80 -7.51
CA GLN A 791 39.60 -8.59 -6.71
C GLN A 791 41.00 -8.41 -6.12
N GLY A 792 41.55 -9.45 -5.48
CA GLY A 792 42.91 -9.40 -4.92
C GLY A 792 43.98 -9.13 -5.98
N SER A 793 43.86 -9.73 -7.17
CA SER A 793 44.76 -9.43 -8.28
C SER A 793 44.62 -7.99 -8.79
N GLY A 794 43.40 -7.45 -8.79
CA GLY A 794 43.10 -6.06 -9.15
C GLY A 794 43.70 -5.07 -8.15
N SER A 795 43.56 -5.31 -6.84
CA SER A 795 44.17 -4.48 -5.79
C SER A 795 45.70 -4.44 -5.91
N ILE A 796 46.34 -5.58 -6.18
CA ILE A 796 47.81 -5.63 -6.41
C ILE A 796 48.18 -4.86 -7.68
N GLN A 797 47.44 -5.05 -8.77
CA GLN A 797 47.70 -4.34 -10.03
C GLN A 797 47.56 -2.81 -9.86
N LEU A 798 46.53 -2.38 -9.13
CA LEU A 798 46.30 -0.98 -8.77
C LEU A 798 47.45 -0.44 -7.94
N PHE A 799 47.87 -1.15 -6.88
CA PHE A 799 49.01 -0.76 -6.05
C PHE A 799 50.28 -0.56 -6.88
N VAL A 800 50.66 -1.55 -7.67
CA VAL A 800 51.86 -1.48 -8.52
C VAL A 800 51.75 -0.30 -9.50
N GLN A 801 50.57 -0.07 -10.10
CA GLN A 801 50.35 1.08 -10.97
C GLN A 801 50.50 2.43 -10.23
N ARG A 802 50.01 2.51 -8.98
CA ARG A 802 50.17 3.70 -8.13
C ARG A 802 51.64 3.95 -7.78
N CYS A 803 52.44 2.90 -7.53
CA CYS A 803 53.90 3.01 -7.41
C CYS A 803 54.53 3.61 -8.68
N PHE A 804 54.16 3.12 -9.88
CA PHE A 804 54.65 3.67 -11.15
C PHE A 804 54.25 5.14 -11.37
N MET A 805 53.12 5.57 -10.83
CA MET A 805 52.65 6.96 -10.88
C MET A 805 53.28 7.85 -9.80
N GLY A 806 54.09 7.29 -8.89
CA GLY A 806 54.68 8.02 -7.77
C GLY A 806 53.68 8.41 -6.68
N LEU A 807 52.52 7.73 -6.62
CA LEU A 807 51.47 7.96 -5.63
C LEU A 807 51.65 7.14 -4.36
N GLU A 808 52.69 6.29 -4.30
CA GLU A 808 53.08 5.48 -3.14
C GLU A 808 54.49 5.91 -2.68
N PRO A 809 54.62 6.92 -1.78
CA PRO A 809 55.90 7.50 -1.42
C PRO A 809 56.89 6.52 -0.77
N GLU A 810 56.36 5.53 -0.05
CA GLU A 810 57.16 4.50 0.62
C GLU A 810 57.65 3.38 -0.32
N ALA A 811 57.11 3.31 -1.54
CA ALA A 811 57.43 2.27 -2.54
C ALA A 811 57.84 2.86 -3.89
N PRO A 812 58.98 3.60 -3.97
CA PRO A 812 59.43 4.23 -5.21
C PRO A 812 59.88 3.20 -6.24
N VAL A 813 59.45 3.36 -7.50
CA VAL A 813 59.87 2.51 -8.60
C VAL A 813 61.28 2.88 -9.07
N LYS A 814 62.22 1.96 -8.89
CA LYS A 814 63.62 2.08 -9.35
C LYS A 814 63.97 0.90 -10.27
N SER A 815 63.79 1.07 -11.57
CA SER A 815 64.04 0.01 -12.56
C SER A 815 65.50 -0.10 -13.00
N ASP A 816 66.29 0.97 -12.93
CA ASP A 816 67.62 1.05 -13.54
C ASP A 816 68.70 1.49 -12.53
N GLY A 817 69.96 1.10 -12.78
CA GLY A 817 71.12 1.36 -11.92
C GLY A 817 71.55 0.15 -11.07
N ASP A 818 72.68 0.28 -10.35
CA ASP A 818 73.27 -0.79 -9.53
C ASP A 818 72.38 -1.21 -8.35
N ASP A 819 71.53 -0.31 -7.86
CA ASP A 819 70.55 -0.53 -6.78
C ASP A 819 69.10 -0.74 -7.30
N GLY A 820 68.92 -0.92 -8.61
CA GLY A 820 67.60 -1.08 -9.23
C GLY A 820 67.04 -2.49 -9.11
N ASP A 821 65.73 -2.63 -8.87
CA ASP A 821 65.06 -3.94 -8.88
C ASP A 821 64.54 -4.27 -10.28
N SER A 822 65.16 -5.29 -10.89
CA SER A 822 64.79 -5.79 -12.21
C SER A 822 63.34 -6.31 -12.30
N ALA A 823 62.70 -6.65 -11.18
CA ALA A 823 61.31 -7.08 -11.12
C ALA A 823 60.34 -6.00 -11.64
N TRP A 824 60.64 -4.71 -11.45
CA TRP A 824 59.85 -3.61 -12.00
C TRP A 824 59.79 -3.64 -13.54
N LYS A 825 60.87 -4.10 -14.21
CA LYS A 825 60.90 -4.23 -15.69
C LYS A 825 59.96 -5.33 -16.18
N TRP A 826 59.77 -6.39 -15.40
CA TRP A 826 58.89 -7.50 -15.75
C TRP A 826 57.42 -7.09 -15.74
N TRP A 827 57.05 -6.06 -14.97
CA TRP A 827 55.68 -5.57 -14.92
C TRP A 827 55.09 -5.22 -16.29
N LYS A 828 55.92 -4.80 -17.27
CA LYS A 828 55.50 -4.49 -18.64
C LYS A 828 54.62 -5.58 -19.26
N TRP A 829 54.95 -6.85 -19.03
CA TRP A 829 54.21 -8.01 -19.53
C TRP A 829 53.38 -8.70 -18.44
N MET A 830 53.74 -8.54 -17.14
CA MET A 830 52.98 -9.13 -16.02
C MET A 830 51.70 -8.38 -15.66
N ARG A 831 51.60 -7.07 -15.98
CA ARG A 831 50.45 -6.20 -15.64
C ARG A 831 49.09 -6.65 -16.19
N LYS A 832 49.07 -7.57 -17.17
CA LYS A 832 47.85 -8.15 -17.72
C LYS A 832 47.93 -9.66 -17.60
N TYR A 833 46.96 -10.27 -16.90
CA TYR A 833 46.93 -11.71 -16.66
C TYR A 833 47.06 -12.54 -17.96
N ARG A 834 46.34 -12.18 -19.04
CA ARG A 834 46.40 -12.91 -20.33
C ARG A 834 47.77 -12.84 -20.99
N VAL A 835 48.47 -11.71 -20.87
CA VAL A 835 49.81 -11.54 -21.45
C VAL A 835 50.83 -12.31 -20.62
N TRP A 836 50.69 -12.29 -19.29
CA TRP A 836 51.48 -13.11 -18.39
C TRP A 836 51.31 -14.61 -18.68
N GLU A 837 50.06 -15.06 -18.81
CA GLU A 837 49.69 -16.44 -19.12
C GLU A 837 50.33 -16.90 -20.44
N ALA A 838 50.20 -16.10 -21.51
CA ALA A 838 50.78 -16.40 -22.81
C ALA A 838 52.31 -16.51 -22.74
N ASN A 839 52.99 -15.57 -22.09
CA ASN A 839 54.46 -15.62 -21.93
C ASN A 839 54.92 -16.87 -21.17
N ARG A 840 54.20 -17.27 -20.11
CA ARG A 840 54.50 -18.51 -19.38
C ARG A 840 54.26 -19.75 -20.25
N LYS A 841 53.22 -19.75 -21.07
CA LYS A 841 52.92 -20.84 -22.01
C LYS A 841 53.95 -20.96 -23.13
N VAL A 842 54.43 -19.86 -23.71
CA VAL A 842 55.51 -19.87 -24.73
C VAL A 842 56.77 -20.51 -24.15
N PHE A 843 57.11 -20.20 -22.90
CA PHE A 843 58.27 -20.79 -22.23
C PHE A 843 58.10 -22.28 -21.92
N LEU A 844 56.93 -22.70 -21.43
CA LEU A 844 56.68 -24.08 -21.00
C LEU A 844 56.34 -25.02 -22.16
N TYR A 845 55.68 -24.50 -23.19
CA TYR A 845 55.13 -25.25 -24.32
C TYR A 845 55.47 -24.57 -25.66
N PRO A 846 56.78 -24.40 -25.98
CA PRO A 846 57.20 -23.73 -27.20
C PRO A 846 56.68 -24.42 -28.47
N GLU A 847 56.39 -25.72 -28.43
CA GLU A 847 55.83 -26.50 -29.53
C GLU A 847 54.46 -25.99 -30.00
N ASN A 848 53.68 -25.35 -29.13
CA ASN A 848 52.40 -24.75 -29.51
C ASN A 848 52.55 -23.44 -30.28
N TRP A 849 53.76 -22.88 -30.32
CA TRP A 849 54.04 -21.54 -30.86
C TRP A 849 55.11 -21.53 -31.96
N ILE A 850 55.77 -22.67 -32.21
CA ILE A 850 56.80 -22.78 -33.24
C ILE A 850 56.16 -23.01 -34.62
N GLU A 851 56.35 -22.04 -35.51
CA GLU A 851 55.96 -22.15 -36.92
C GLU A 851 57.24 -22.07 -37.77
N PRO A 852 57.58 -23.11 -38.58
CA PRO A 852 58.82 -23.13 -39.37
C PRO A 852 59.00 -21.90 -40.27
N GLU A 853 57.89 -21.36 -40.80
CA GLU A 853 57.85 -20.18 -41.66
C GLU A 853 58.17 -18.87 -40.93
N LEU A 854 57.93 -18.79 -39.62
CA LEU A 854 58.18 -17.59 -38.82
C LEU A 854 59.56 -17.57 -38.16
N ARG A 855 60.39 -18.57 -38.45
CA ARG A 855 61.75 -18.65 -37.94
C ARG A 855 62.60 -17.47 -38.45
N PRO A 856 63.14 -16.60 -37.57
CA PRO A 856 63.88 -15.41 -38.01
C PRO A 856 65.31 -15.72 -38.50
N ASP A 857 65.88 -16.85 -38.10
CA ASP A 857 67.27 -17.26 -38.37
C ASP A 857 67.39 -18.32 -39.49
N LYS A 858 66.54 -18.24 -40.53
CA LYS A 858 66.63 -19.11 -41.72
C LYS A 858 67.94 -18.85 -42.48
N SER A 859 68.59 -19.90 -42.99
CA SER A 859 69.71 -19.74 -43.93
C SER A 859 69.22 -19.22 -45.28
N SER A 860 70.09 -18.53 -46.03
CA SER A 860 69.79 -18.10 -47.40
C SER A 860 69.35 -19.27 -48.29
N PHE A 861 69.99 -20.44 -48.13
CA PHE A 861 69.62 -21.64 -48.88
C PHE A 861 68.19 -22.11 -48.55
N PHE A 862 67.80 -22.04 -47.28
CA PHE A 862 66.44 -22.43 -46.87
C PHE A 862 65.41 -21.41 -47.33
N GLN A 863 65.74 -20.11 -47.31
CA GLN A 863 64.89 -19.07 -47.90
C GLN A 863 64.71 -19.28 -49.41
N ASP A 864 65.77 -19.66 -50.13
CA ASP A 864 65.68 -20.00 -51.55
C ASP A 864 64.80 -21.22 -51.79
N LEU A 865 64.91 -22.27 -50.95
CA LEU A 865 64.05 -23.46 -51.00
C LEU A 865 62.58 -23.08 -50.75
N GLU A 866 62.32 -22.28 -49.72
CA GLU A 866 60.98 -21.78 -49.40
C GLU A 866 60.42 -20.96 -50.57
N ASN A 867 61.21 -20.04 -51.14
CA ASN A 867 60.82 -19.25 -52.30
C ASN A 867 60.56 -20.13 -53.54
N GLU A 868 61.39 -21.14 -53.81
CA GLU A 868 61.21 -22.05 -54.94
C GLU A 868 59.94 -22.90 -54.79
N LEU A 869 59.63 -23.35 -53.56
CA LEU A 869 58.40 -24.07 -53.24
C LEU A 869 57.16 -23.17 -53.28
N LEU A 870 57.25 -21.90 -52.87
CA LEU A 870 56.14 -20.94 -52.91
C LEU A 870 55.81 -20.46 -54.33
N GLN A 871 56.82 -20.34 -55.20
CA GLN A 871 56.64 -19.83 -56.57
C GLN A 871 56.15 -20.88 -57.57
N ASN A 872 56.46 -22.16 -57.34
CA ASN A 872 56.10 -23.25 -58.24
C ASN A 872 54.91 -24.05 -57.71
N GLU A 873 54.18 -24.71 -58.60
CA GLU A 873 53.15 -25.68 -58.18
C GLU A 873 53.79 -26.84 -57.41
N ILE A 874 53.21 -27.17 -56.25
CA ILE A 874 53.65 -28.27 -55.40
C ILE A 874 53.28 -29.61 -56.05
N ASN A 875 54.25 -30.21 -56.73
CA ASN A 875 54.19 -31.58 -57.24
C ASN A 875 55.53 -32.30 -56.99
N GLN A 876 55.54 -33.63 -57.10
CA GLN A 876 56.72 -34.45 -56.77
C GLN A 876 57.98 -33.97 -57.51
N LEU A 877 57.89 -33.68 -58.81
CA LEU A 877 59.03 -33.28 -59.63
C LEU A 877 59.61 -31.92 -59.17
N ASN A 878 58.75 -30.93 -58.93
CA ASN A 878 59.17 -29.60 -58.50
C ASN A 878 59.75 -29.61 -57.08
N VAL A 879 59.13 -30.37 -56.17
CA VAL A 879 59.63 -30.52 -54.79
C VAL A 879 60.99 -31.24 -54.77
N GLU A 880 61.11 -32.34 -55.52
CA GLU A 880 62.38 -33.07 -55.65
C GLU A 880 63.47 -32.17 -56.23
N LYS A 881 63.16 -31.40 -57.28
CA LYS A 881 64.09 -30.44 -57.87
C LYS A 881 64.50 -29.34 -56.89
N ALA A 882 63.56 -28.71 -56.19
CA ALA A 882 63.85 -27.68 -55.21
C ALA A 882 64.71 -28.22 -54.06
N TYR A 883 64.43 -29.45 -53.62
CA TYR A 883 65.22 -30.13 -52.60
C TYR A 883 66.63 -30.48 -53.09
N LEU A 884 66.79 -30.96 -54.33
CA LEU A 884 68.10 -31.21 -54.95
C LEU A 884 68.92 -29.92 -55.08
N ASN A 885 68.31 -28.82 -55.53
CA ASN A 885 68.98 -27.51 -55.59
C ASN A 885 69.47 -27.05 -54.20
N TYR A 886 68.65 -27.27 -53.16
CA TYR A 886 69.04 -27.00 -51.78
C TYR A 886 70.23 -27.87 -51.36
N LEU A 887 70.20 -29.18 -51.63
CA LEU A 887 71.29 -30.10 -51.33
C LEU A 887 72.58 -29.75 -52.06
N ASP A 888 72.50 -29.30 -53.32
CA ASP A 888 73.67 -28.86 -54.10
C ASP A 888 74.35 -27.65 -53.45
N LYS A 889 73.56 -26.63 -53.03
CA LYS A 889 74.06 -25.46 -52.29
C LYS A 889 74.68 -25.85 -50.94
N VAL A 890 74.05 -26.77 -50.21
CA VAL A 890 74.59 -27.29 -48.94
C VAL A 890 75.90 -28.04 -49.16
N ASN A 891 75.97 -28.87 -50.21
CA ASN A 891 77.17 -29.61 -50.57
C ASN A 891 78.34 -28.69 -50.96
N GLU A 892 78.06 -27.58 -51.66
CA GLU A 892 79.05 -26.56 -52.02
C GLU A 892 79.75 -25.97 -50.78
N VAL A 893 78.99 -25.66 -49.72
CA VAL A 893 79.56 -25.11 -48.49
C VAL A 893 79.99 -26.15 -47.45
N ALA A 894 79.71 -27.43 -47.68
CA ALA A 894 80.03 -28.50 -46.74
C ALA A 894 81.55 -28.77 -46.63
N ARG A 895 82.31 -28.47 -47.68
CA ARG A 895 83.76 -28.72 -47.78
C ARG A 895 84.55 -27.46 -48.17
N LEU A 896 84.34 -26.39 -47.42
CA LEU A 896 85.12 -25.16 -47.57
C LEU A 896 86.45 -25.26 -46.83
N ASP A 897 87.54 -24.85 -47.51
CA ASP A 897 88.83 -24.62 -46.89
C ASP A 897 88.83 -23.25 -46.22
N ILE A 898 89.18 -23.18 -44.92
CA ILE A 898 89.23 -21.91 -44.20
C ILE A 898 90.44 -21.10 -44.69
N ALA A 899 90.16 -19.98 -45.34
CA ALA A 899 91.16 -19.09 -45.92
C ALA A 899 91.68 -18.07 -44.90
N ALA A 900 90.80 -17.57 -44.02
CA ALA A 900 91.18 -16.67 -42.93
C ALA A 900 90.12 -16.61 -41.82
N PHE A 901 90.51 -16.12 -40.65
CA PHE A 901 89.59 -15.79 -39.56
C PHE A 901 90.07 -14.55 -38.79
N TYR A 902 89.15 -13.86 -38.11
CA TYR A 902 89.43 -12.74 -37.22
C TYR A 902 88.63 -12.88 -35.92
N HIS A 903 89.26 -12.55 -34.80
CA HIS A 903 88.68 -12.57 -33.47
C HIS A 903 88.35 -11.14 -33.02
N GLU A 904 87.07 -10.81 -32.85
CA GLU A 904 86.62 -9.54 -32.29
C GLU A 904 86.22 -9.74 -30.81
N ASP A 905 86.98 -9.12 -29.91
CA ASP A 905 86.67 -9.07 -28.48
C ASP A 905 85.76 -7.85 -28.19
N ASP A 906 84.45 -8.07 -28.09
CA ASP A 906 83.51 -7.11 -27.47
C ASP A 906 83.32 -7.53 -26.00
N ALA A 907 83.37 -6.59 -25.06
CA ALA A 907 83.63 -6.82 -23.62
C ALA A 907 82.71 -7.85 -22.92
N ASP A 908 81.53 -8.13 -23.48
CA ASP A 908 80.57 -9.11 -22.97
C ASP A 908 80.41 -10.37 -23.86
N GLN A 909 80.82 -10.33 -25.14
CA GLN A 909 80.67 -11.43 -26.10
C GLN A 909 81.76 -11.44 -27.18
N THR A 910 82.36 -12.62 -27.38
CA THR A 910 83.36 -12.87 -28.44
C THR A 910 82.68 -13.16 -29.79
N ILE A 911 82.98 -12.35 -30.81
CA ILE A 911 82.57 -12.64 -32.20
C ILE A 911 83.75 -13.21 -32.98
N VAL A 912 83.55 -14.34 -33.66
CA VAL A 912 84.57 -14.95 -34.54
C VAL A 912 84.13 -14.84 -35.98
N HIS A 913 84.85 -14.06 -36.79
CA HIS A 913 84.64 -13.94 -38.23
C HIS A 913 85.45 -14.99 -38.98
N VAL A 914 84.82 -15.77 -39.85
CA VAL A 914 85.46 -16.87 -40.58
C VAL A 914 85.18 -16.77 -42.07
N PHE A 915 86.23 -16.93 -42.86
CA PHE A 915 86.21 -16.87 -44.32
C PHE A 915 86.63 -18.23 -44.89
N GLY A 916 85.75 -18.86 -45.66
CA GLY A 916 85.98 -20.14 -46.33
C GLY A 916 86.04 -19.97 -47.84
N ARG A 917 86.71 -20.90 -48.52
CA ARG A 917 86.77 -20.97 -49.99
C ARG A 917 86.55 -22.38 -50.50
N THR A 918 86.10 -22.52 -51.74
CA THR A 918 85.92 -23.82 -52.40
C THR A 918 87.27 -24.48 -52.75
N ALA A 919 87.53 -25.70 -52.27
CA ALA A 919 88.84 -26.36 -52.36
C ALA A 919 89.35 -26.67 -53.79
N ASN A 920 88.46 -26.99 -54.74
CA ASN A 920 88.82 -27.50 -56.08
C ASN A 920 88.31 -26.62 -57.24
N ALA A 921 88.18 -25.31 -57.05
CA ALA A 921 87.74 -24.38 -58.09
C ALA A 921 88.78 -23.28 -58.34
N ASP A 922 89.13 -23.02 -59.60
CA ASP A 922 89.93 -21.86 -60.01
C ASP A 922 89.17 -21.12 -61.13
N PRO A 923 88.62 -19.92 -60.88
CA PRO A 923 88.75 -19.11 -59.66
C PRO A 923 87.92 -19.65 -58.46
N HIS A 924 88.43 -19.45 -57.24
CA HIS A 924 87.75 -19.85 -55.99
C HIS A 924 86.51 -19.01 -55.68
N ILE A 925 85.48 -19.63 -55.09
CA ILE A 925 84.31 -18.93 -54.52
C ILE A 925 84.52 -18.78 -53.01
N TYR A 926 84.34 -17.58 -52.48
CA TYR A 926 84.53 -17.26 -51.07
C TYR A 926 83.19 -17.12 -50.34
N TYR A 927 83.17 -17.60 -49.10
CA TYR A 927 82.05 -17.52 -48.17
C TYR A 927 82.48 -16.93 -46.84
N TYR A 928 81.55 -16.27 -46.16
CA TYR A 928 81.71 -15.65 -44.87
C TYR A 928 80.69 -16.22 -43.87
N ARG A 929 81.10 -16.41 -42.61
CA ARG A 929 80.20 -16.65 -41.48
C ARG A 929 80.80 -16.08 -40.21
N GLN A 930 79.96 -15.90 -39.20
CA GLN A 930 80.36 -15.52 -37.86
C GLN A 930 79.85 -16.47 -36.78
N TYR A 931 80.59 -16.59 -35.69
CA TYR A 931 80.11 -17.13 -34.42
C TYR A 931 79.73 -15.97 -33.51
N ASP A 932 78.45 -15.88 -33.15
CA ASP A 932 77.85 -14.79 -32.37
C ASP A 932 76.78 -15.38 -31.43
N TYR A 933 76.66 -14.88 -30.20
CA TYR A 933 75.69 -15.33 -29.20
C TYR A 933 75.67 -16.88 -28.99
N ARG A 934 76.86 -17.49 -28.90
CA ARG A 934 77.07 -18.95 -28.77
C ARG A 934 76.48 -19.81 -29.90
N ARG A 935 76.19 -19.21 -31.05
CA ARG A 935 75.68 -19.89 -32.24
C ARG A 935 76.48 -19.49 -33.47
N TRP A 936 76.55 -20.40 -34.44
CA TRP A 936 77.08 -20.06 -35.75
C TRP A 936 75.98 -19.53 -36.66
N THR A 937 76.30 -18.48 -37.39
CA THR A 937 75.52 -18.03 -38.55
C THR A 937 75.75 -18.97 -39.75
N PRO A 938 74.79 -19.06 -40.69
CA PRO A 938 74.97 -19.79 -41.94
C PRO A 938 76.10 -19.17 -42.79
N TRP A 939 76.65 -19.96 -43.72
CA TRP A 939 77.61 -19.44 -44.70
C TRP A 939 76.92 -18.53 -45.72
N GLU A 940 77.48 -17.33 -45.93
CA GLU A 940 77.01 -16.36 -46.93
C GLU A 940 78.06 -16.17 -48.01
N LYS A 941 77.63 -16.18 -49.27
CA LYS A 941 78.52 -15.99 -50.42
C LYS A 941 79.04 -14.55 -50.46
N ILE A 942 80.34 -14.38 -50.67
CA ILE A 942 80.95 -13.08 -50.89
C ILE A 942 80.86 -12.77 -52.39
N GLU A 943 79.98 -11.84 -52.77
CA GLU A 943 79.79 -11.39 -54.16
C GLU A 943 80.90 -10.41 -54.62
N VAL A 944 82.16 -10.77 -54.37
CA VAL A 944 83.34 -9.98 -54.78
C VAL A 944 84.34 -10.93 -55.43
N GLU A 945 84.86 -10.53 -56.59
CA GLU A 945 85.89 -11.29 -57.29
C GLU A 945 87.24 -11.12 -56.55
N ILE A 946 87.66 -12.17 -55.86
CA ILE A 946 88.90 -12.24 -55.07
C ILE A 946 89.88 -13.13 -55.84
N VAL A 947 91.01 -12.55 -56.26
CA VAL A 947 92.08 -13.24 -57.00
C VAL A 947 93.28 -13.37 -56.08
N GLY A 948 93.49 -14.56 -55.52
CA GLY A 948 94.66 -14.90 -54.69
C GLY A 948 94.35 -15.71 -53.44
N ASP A 949 95.36 -16.40 -52.91
CA ASP A 949 95.20 -17.35 -51.78
C ASP A 949 95.23 -16.70 -50.39
N HIS A 950 95.64 -15.44 -50.29
CA HIS A 950 95.92 -14.78 -49.03
C HIS A 950 94.84 -13.76 -48.67
N LEU A 951 94.04 -14.08 -47.65
CA LEU A 951 93.03 -13.18 -47.09
C LEU A 951 93.47 -12.65 -45.73
N VAL A 952 93.25 -11.35 -45.50
CA VAL A 952 93.47 -10.70 -44.22
C VAL A 952 92.19 -9.96 -43.80
N PRO A 953 91.37 -10.57 -42.93
CA PRO A 953 90.23 -9.90 -42.33
C PRO A 953 90.67 -8.99 -41.19
N LEU A 954 90.02 -7.83 -41.06
CA LEU A 954 90.30 -6.84 -40.03
C LEU A 954 89.03 -6.07 -39.67
N VAL A 955 88.71 -5.94 -38.39
CA VAL A 955 87.62 -5.07 -37.91
C VAL A 955 88.18 -3.71 -37.50
N VAL A 956 87.66 -2.63 -38.10
CA VAL A 956 88.04 -1.24 -37.78
C VAL A 956 86.77 -0.42 -37.54
N ASN A 957 86.63 0.18 -36.35
CA ASN A 957 85.46 0.95 -35.93
C ASN A 957 84.13 0.18 -36.10
N LYS A 958 84.08 -1.07 -35.59
CA LYS A 958 82.92 -1.99 -35.71
C LYS A 958 82.51 -2.30 -37.17
N ARG A 959 83.44 -2.20 -38.12
CA ARG A 959 83.23 -2.57 -39.52
C ARG A 959 84.26 -3.59 -39.98
N LEU A 960 83.79 -4.66 -40.59
CA LEU A 960 84.62 -5.75 -41.09
C LEU A 960 85.16 -5.43 -42.49
N PHE A 961 86.48 -5.43 -42.62
CA PHE A 961 87.19 -5.30 -43.88
C PHE A 961 87.89 -6.61 -44.22
N LEU A 962 88.00 -6.90 -45.52
CA LEU A 962 88.75 -8.01 -46.06
C LEU A 962 89.78 -7.48 -47.06
N TYR A 963 91.05 -7.84 -46.89
CA TYR A 963 92.17 -7.43 -47.76
C TYR A 963 92.83 -8.64 -48.42
N TRP A 964 93.27 -8.50 -49.67
CA TRP A 964 94.06 -9.53 -50.38
C TRP A 964 95.02 -8.91 -51.40
N PRO A 965 96.22 -9.50 -51.62
CA PRO A 965 97.16 -9.01 -52.62
C PRO A 965 96.87 -9.57 -54.02
N GLU A 966 96.91 -8.70 -55.03
CA GLU A 966 96.88 -9.05 -56.46
C GLU A 966 98.24 -8.76 -57.10
N PHE A 967 98.74 -9.68 -57.93
CA PHE A 967 100.05 -9.61 -58.58
C PHE A 967 99.88 -9.37 -60.10
N ARG A 968 100.61 -8.41 -60.67
CA ARG A 968 100.59 -8.08 -62.10
C ARG A 968 102.01 -7.98 -62.66
N GLU A 969 102.32 -8.66 -63.76
CA GLU A 969 103.61 -8.53 -64.45
C GLU A 969 103.57 -7.42 -65.52
N GLU A 970 104.60 -6.58 -65.55
CA GLU A 970 104.83 -5.50 -66.54
C GLU A 970 106.29 -5.56 -67.05
N PRO A 971 106.61 -5.20 -68.30
CA PRO A 971 108.00 -5.19 -68.79
C PRO A 971 108.87 -4.09 -68.15
N ASP A 972 110.18 -4.33 -67.98
CA ASP A 972 111.12 -3.38 -67.37
C ASP A 972 111.90 -2.55 -68.41
N ASP A 973 111.35 -1.40 -68.78
CA ASP A 973 111.93 -0.52 -69.80
C ASP A 973 113.31 0.06 -69.43
N GLY A 974 113.67 0.11 -68.14
CA GLY A 974 114.92 0.72 -67.67
C GLY A 974 116.16 -0.15 -67.95
N ASN A 975 116.07 -1.45 -67.66
CA ASN A 975 117.17 -2.40 -67.82
C ASN A 975 117.27 -3.01 -69.23
N ASN A 976 116.28 -2.78 -70.09
CA ASN A 976 116.26 -3.25 -71.48
C ASN A 976 116.75 -2.18 -72.49
N SER A 977 117.41 -1.12 -72.04
CA SER A 977 117.63 0.13 -72.81
C SER A 977 118.90 0.19 -73.68
N SER A 978 119.80 -0.81 -73.66
CA SER A 978 120.94 -0.90 -74.59
C SER A 978 121.35 -2.35 -74.88
N VAL A 979 121.69 -2.65 -76.14
CA VAL A 979 122.21 -3.97 -76.57
C VAL A 979 123.59 -3.77 -77.22
N PRO A 980 124.63 -4.58 -76.90
CA PRO A 980 125.97 -4.44 -77.50
C PRO A 980 125.96 -4.73 -79.01
N VAL A 981 126.86 -4.10 -79.78
CA VAL A 981 127.04 -4.35 -81.23
C VAL A 981 128.21 -5.32 -81.44
N PRO A 982 128.10 -6.38 -82.28
CA PRO A 982 129.18 -7.35 -82.53
C PRO A 982 130.32 -6.76 -83.41
N GLU A 983 131.58 -7.18 -83.19
CA GLU A 983 132.73 -6.81 -84.06
C GLU A 983 132.89 -7.74 -85.28
N GLU A 984 133.47 -7.21 -86.36
CA GLU A 984 133.57 -7.79 -87.71
C GLU A 984 134.55 -8.98 -87.78
N ASN A 985 134.22 -10.09 -87.10
CA ASN A 985 134.64 -11.49 -87.33
C ASN A 985 134.23 -12.44 -86.16
N GLU A 986 133.31 -12.05 -85.26
CA GLU A 986 132.71 -12.98 -84.30
C GLU A 986 131.52 -13.73 -84.90
N SER A 987 131.64 -15.06 -85.02
CA SER A 987 130.58 -15.93 -85.54
C SER A 987 129.59 -16.44 -84.48
N ASP A 988 129.66 -15.94 -83.24
CA ASP A 988 128.72 -16.28 -82.16
C ASP A 988 128.56 -15.08 -81.19
N PHE A 989 127.37 -14.45 -81.19
CA PHE A 989 127.03 -13.31 -80.32
C PHE A 989 125.78 -13.64 -79.47
N GLN A 990 125.89 -13.59 -78.14
CA GLN A 990 124.76 -13.87 -77.24
C GLN A 990 123.84 -12.66 -77.05
N LEU A 991 122.57 -12.81 -77.40
CA LEU A 991 121.50 -11.84 -77.11
C LEU A 991 121.19 -11.76 -75.60
N ALA A 992 121.15 -10.54 -75.05
CA ALA A 992 120.77 -10.31 -73.66
C ALA A 992 119.26 -10.56 -73.43
N LYS A 993 118.90 -11.27 -72.35
CA LYS A 993 117.51 -11.57 -71.96
C LYS A 993 116.79 -10.33 -71.39
N THR A 994 115.50 -10.18 -71.68
CA THR A 994 114.65 -9.05 -71.24
C THR A 994 114.15 -9.18 -69.80
N TYR A 995 114.18 -8.08 -69.04
CA TYR A 995 113.69 -8.00 -67.66
C TYR A 995 112.18 -7.72 -67.59
N LYS A 996 111.50 -8.32 -66.60
CA LYS A 996 110.10 -8.04 -66.20
C LYS A 996 110.05 -7.51 -64.75
N LYS A 997 109.05 -6.66 -64.47
CA LYS A 997 108.68 -6.09 -63.17
C LYS A 997 107.36 -6.69 -62.69
N THR A 998 107.29 -7.13 -61.44
CA THR A 998 106.01 -7.52 -60.81
C THR A 998 105.49 -6.38 -59.94
N GLN A 999 104.30 -5.87 -60.24
CA GLN A 999 103.55 -4.93 -59.42
C GLN A 999 102.60 -5.69 -58.50
N ILE A 1000 102.64 -5.36 -57.19
CA ILE A 1000 101.69 -5.90 -56.19
C ILE A 1000 100.70 -4.78 -55.84
N ARG A 1001 99.40 -5.06 -55.91
CA ARG A 1001 98.32 -4.16 -55.45
C ARG A 1001 97.56 -4.84 -54.32
N LEU A 1002 97.18 -4.10 -53.28
CA LEU A 1002 96.31 -4.62 -52.23
C LEU A 1002 94.86 -4.27 -52.58
N ALA A 1003 94.02 -5.27 -52.79
CA ALA A 1003 92.58 -5.08 -52.96
C ALA A 1003 91.88 -5.15 -51.60
N THR A 1004 90.75 -4.45 -51.46
CA THR A 1004 89.94 -4.44 -50.24
C THR A 1004 88.44 -4.43 -50.54
N THR A 1005 87.66 -5.02 -49.65
CA THR A 1005 86.21 -4.83 -49.54
C THR A 1005 85.79 -4.63 -48.07
N GLU A 1006 84.76 -3.83 -47.83
CA GLU A 1006 84.11 -3.69 -46.52
C GLU A 1006 82.71 -4.35 -46.51
N LEU A 1007 82.34 -4.93 -45.37
CA LEU A 1007 80.97 -5.38 -45.11
C LEU A 1007 80.16 -4.19 -44.53
N ARG A 1008 79.16 -3.73 -45.28
CA ARG A 1008 78.30 -2.60 -44.88
C ARG A 1008 76.83 -2.95 -45.09
N ASN A 1009 76.01 -2.75 -44.05
CA ASN A 1009 74.58 -3.07 -44.05
C ASN A 1009 74.28 -4.53 -44.50
N GLY A 1010 75.11 -5.48 -44.05
CA GLY A 1010 74.97 -6.89 -44.41
C GLY A 1010 75.36 -7.24 -45.85
N LYS A 1011 75.97 -6.32 -46.62
CA LYS A 1011 76.44 -6.58 -47.99
C LYS A 1011 77.91 -6.19 -48.16
N TRP A 1012 78.64 -6.98 -48.94
CA TRP A 1012 80.02 -6.70 -49.31
C TRP A 1012 80.08 -5.59 -50.36
N SER A 1013 80.93 -4.59 -50.14
CA SER A 1013 81.16 -3.51 -51.10
C SER A 1013 81.93 -4.00 -52.34
N PRO A 1014 81.83 -3.33 -53.50
CA PRO A 1014 82.67 -3.64 -54.65
C PRO A 1014 84.17 -3.55 -54.32
N LYS A 1015 84.99 -4.37 -54.98
CA LYS A 1015 86.45 -4.36 -54.86
C LYS A 1015 87.02 -2.95 -55.07
N LYS A 1016 87.84 -2.48 -54.12
CA LYS A 1016 88.56 -1.20 -54.19
C LYS A 1016 90.06 -1.42 -54.04
N TYR A 1017 90.84 -0.50 -54.61
CA TYR A 1017 92.29 -0.42 -54.38
C TYR A 1017 92.59 0.84 -53.55
N PRO A 1018 93.20 0.74 -52.36
CA PRO A 1018 93.69 1.89 -51.61
C PRO A 1018 94.80 2.60 -52.41
N MET A 1019 94.93 3.93 -52.29
CA MET A 1019 95.88 4.77 -53.06
C MET A 1019 97.39 4.49 -52.82
N ILE A 1020 97.75 3.43 -52.10
CA ILE A 1020 99.13 3.11 -51.75
C ILE A 1020 99.63 2.00 -52.69
N THR A 1021 100.46 2.37 -53.68
CA THR A 1021 101.21 1.38 -54.49
C THR A 1021 102.46 0.97 -53.71
N MET A 1022 102.55 -0.28 -53.25
CA MET A 1022 103.72 -0.78 -52.53
C MET A 1022 104.88 -1.12 -53.49
N LYS A 1023 106.09 -0.69 -53.09
CA LYS A 1023 107.46 -0.93 -53.65
C LYS A 1023 107.58 -1.83 -54.91
N GLN A 1024 108.21 -1.30 -55.96
CA GLN A 1024 108.67 -2.04 -57.15
C GLN A 1024 109.90 -2.91 -56.84
N ILE A 1025 109.89 -4.17 -57.28
CA ILE A 1025 111.03 -5.11 -57.14
C ILE A 1025 111.48 -5.51 -58.56
N HIS A 1026 112.78 -5.40 -58.85
CA HIS A 1026 113.40 -5.81 -60.12
C HIS A 1026 114.00 -7.21 -59.94
N ILE A 1027 113.71 -8.17 -60.83
CA ILE A 1027 114.16 -9.57 -60.70
C ILE A 1027 114.70 -10.07 -62.06
N GLN A 1028 115.88 -10.70 -62.03
CA GLN A 1028 116.44 -11.49 -63.14
C GLN A 1028 116.19 -12.98 -62.81
N GLU A 1029 115.51 -13.71 -63.70
CA GLU A 1029 115.12 -15.15 -63.61
C GLU A 1029 116.29 -16.03 -63.07
N ILE A 1030 116.21 -16.90 -62.03
CA ILE A 1030 115.24 -17.98 -61.69
C ILE A 1030 115.35 -18.39 -60.19
N LEU A 1031 114.26 -18.99 -59.68
CA LEU A 1031 114.00 -19.72 -58.40
C LEU A 1031 113.55 -18.87 -57.20
N ILE A 1032 112.24 -18.65 -57.13
CA ILE A 1032 111.51 -18.19 -55.94
C ILE A 1032 111.42 -19.38 -54.94
N PRO A 1033 111.98 -19.30 -53.72
CA PRO A 1033 111.60 -20.19 -52.63
C PRO A 1033 110.20 -19.81 -52.10
N PRO A 1034 109.35 -20.77 -51.69
CA PRO A 1034 107.91 -20.56 -51.45
C PRO A 1034 107.56 -19.87 -50.12
N LYS A 1035 108.42 -18.98 -49.58
CA LYS A 1035 108.15 -18.29 -48.31
C LYS A 1035 108.59 -16.83 -48.35
N TRP A 1036 107.70 -15.97 -48.85
CA TRP A 1036 107.69 -14.56 -48.49
C TRP A 1036 106.68 -14.35 -47.37
N ASN A 1037 107.16 -13.96 -46.19
CA ASN A 1037 106.33 -13.70 -45.02
C ASN A 1037 105.69 -12.30 -45.15
N PHE A 1038 104.51 -12.25 -45.77
CA PHE A 1038 103.76 -11.03 -46.11
C PHE A 1038 103.41 -10.17 -44.86
N MET A 1039 103.37 -10.78 -43.65
CA MET A 1039 103.12 -10.06 -42.39
C MET A 1039 104.18 -9.00 -42.04
N SER A 1040 105.43 -9.17 -42.47
CA SER A 1040 106.51 -8.23 -42.13
C SER A 1040 106.45 -6.88 -42.88
N LEU A 1041 105.66 -6.79 -43.96
CA LEU A 1041 105.53 -5.60 -44.80
C LEU A 1041 104.41 -4.65 -44.36
N ILE A 1042 103.37 -5.17 -43.68
CA ILE A 1042 102.21 -4.36 -43.25
C ILE A 1042 102.52 -3.54 -41.98
N ASN A 1043 103.40 -4.05 -41.10
CA ASN A 1043 103.73 -3.43 -39.81
C ASN A 1043 104.58 -2.13 -39.85
N LYS A 1044 104.93 -1.61 -41.04
CA LYS A 1044 105.68 -0.34 -41.16
C LYS A 1044 104.91 0.81 -41.82
N SER A 1045 103.63 0.64 -42.17
CA SER A 1045 102.80 1.71 -42.75
C SER A 1045 101.68 2.24 -41.84
N SER A 1046 101.51 1.70 -40.64
CA SER A 1046 100.50 2.14 -39.67
C SER A 1046 101.03 3.17 -38.64
N MET A 1047 101.80 4.14 -39.11
CA MET A 1047 102.00 5.42 -38.41
C MET A 1047 101.99 6.52 -39.48
N VAL A 1048 101.08 7.48 -39.31
CA VAL A 1048 100.74 8.61 -40.21
C VAL A 1048 99.66 8.32 -41.26
N SER A 1049 98.39 8.25 -40.81
CA SER A 1049 97.30 9.19 -41.18
C SER A 1049 96.03 8.85 -40.42
#